data_AF-A0A507FPK4-F1
#
_entry.id   AF-A0A507FPK4-F1
#
_cell.length_a   1.000
_cell.length_b   1.000
_cell.length_c   1.000
_cell.angle_alpha   90.00
_cell.angle_beta   90.00
_cell.angle_gamma   90.00
#
_symmetry.space_group_name_H-M   'P 1'
#
loop_
_entity.id
_entity.type
_entity.pdbx_description
1 polymer ?
#
loop_
_entity_poly.entity_id
_entity_poly.type
_entity_poly.pdbx_seq_one_letter_code
_entity_poly.pdbx_strand_id
1 'polypeptide(L)'
;MTILGLATVLTAATLVSTQSTGGTCQAYTGGYCAQLINHPVFIPDGASIAAHEATLKSGGMDLLLALNKSTPANRPCVSAFLEVACYSLYPSCLNDAIEQVPCKSVCQKANKECLSLFTSFGKVSSLPDCDGTIKSLPGKLPFGSEPKCLGASASTSVVIASPPGKCQTYPGGYCSNFANYPIFVADDNPVTATEKYLKSGGMDLLLSLNASTPANRPCVNAYLQWACYSFYPSCSAALQDSVNAVTCKSVCENTVSLCTSMFTMFGKASSLPKCDGEVPHLTASYSSDGQCLGASQKPTVPELPSAPMNVTCPSFLIVNPAYNASNPRQELPSILGQTCAGTCCVPCPLIVQFYEPSAIDALTVIIIVTALVSAVGAGFTFLSYIMFPKRRVHPGCMMMYFSGGAMVLHFAQSAIISGGGTGIQCVDAITEARVGNSVGCPLQGFLVSFFANYVNCWVSLFMVNLNLTIVWRKDWFSERYVLLHLFTFIWSAVPSIYLVASNGVSNIGHVCFGDMDHSGVGVLLPLALIGWPGCLITLVTVLTLIRMLLSAPSTGPSQSSTAASKNSAASKTAGPSMSQAPKMPSVRGNPEADEGQKSNGSVNEPGKKSGIKSAVAGQTNKIAQRLKKHRQKMWDILIKSWRSLAICVVFVGIFGIFWAWYGCVLTGKSRSECLPYSEPFIPNALGYVIALWVVSLIGTFSFLIFGLSMVDDWKQLIGLK
;
A
#
# COMPACT_ATOMS: atom_id res chain seq x y z
N MET A 1 -4.52 1.25 19.38
CA MET A 1 -4.25 1.85 20.70
C MET A 1 -2.73 1.97 20.85
N THR A 2 -2.11 2.86 20.06
CA THR A 2 -0.69 3.27 20.06
C THR A 2 -0.53 4.38 19.01
N ILE A 3 -1.37 5.42 19.10
CA ILE A 3 -1.28 6.63 18.27
C ILE A 3 -1.49 7.81 19.22
N LEU A 4 -0.46 8.14 19.99
CA LEU A 4 -0.31 9.39 20.75
C LEU A 4 1.05 9.34 21.46
N GLY A 5 2.08 9.88 20.81
CA GLY A 5 3.43 9.90 21.39
C GLY A 5 4.52 10.42 20.47
N LEU A 6 4.31 11.55 19.77
CA LEU A 6 5.39 12.19 18.99
C LEU A 6 5.16 13.69 18.72
N ALA A 7 4.56 14.39 19.69
CA ALA A 7 4.35 15.84 19.66
C ALA A 7 5.11 16.60 20.78
N THR A 8 6.08 15.96 21.46
CA THR A 8 6.66 16.48 22.72
C THR A 8 8.19 16.53 22.75
N VAL A 9 8.88 16.71 21.61
CA VAL A 9 10.36 16.77 21.58
C VAL A 9 10.93 18.17 21.30
N LEU A 10 10.10 19.21 21.14
CA LEU A 10 10.59 20.61 21.04
C LEU A 10 10.12 21.56 22.16
N THR A 11 9.47 21.03 23.21
CA THR A 11 8.98 21.82 24.36
C THR A 11 9.38 21.28 25.74
N ALA A 12 10.23 20.26 25.81
CA ALA A 12 10.80 19.79 27.08
C ALA A 12 12.20 20.40 27.33
N ALA A 13 12.23 21.71 27.53
CA ALA A 13 13.37 22.43 28.13
C ALA A 13 12.87 23.68 28.86
N THR A 14 11.94 23.49 29.80
CA THR A 14 11.58 24.53 30.77
C THR A 14 11.57 23.91 32.16
N LEU A 15 12.75 23.88 32.77
CA LEU A 15 13.01 24.20 34.18
C LEU A 15 14.52 24.06 34.42
N VAL A 16 15.29 25.05 33.97
CA VAL A 16 16.54 25.40 34.63
C VAL A 16 16.56 26.91 34.82
N SER A 17 16.71 27.26 36.09
CA SER A 17 16.85 28.59 36.66
C SER A 17 17.84 29.46 35.90
N THR A 18 17.52 30.74 35.83
CA THR A 18 18.43 31.84 35.54
C THR A 18 19.74 31.76 36.34
N GLN A 19 20.83 32.17 35.68
CA GLN A 19 22.19 32.44 36.19
C GLN A 19 23.20 31.28 36.31
N SER A 20 23.85 30.97 35.18
CA SER A 20 25.32 31.01 35.01
C SER A 20 25.60 30.83 33.51
N THR A 21 26.33 31.76 32.88
CA THR A 21 26.83 31.62 31.50
C THR A 21 28.06 30.70 31.45
N GLY A 22 28.02 29.62 32.23
CA GLY A 22 29.08 28.63 32.24
C GLY A 22 28.85 27.63 31.11
N GLY A 23 29.88 27.45 30.31
CA GLY A 23 30.02 26.37 29.36
C GLY A 23 31.51 26.17 29.11
N THR A 24 31.87 25.06 28.46
CA THR A 24 33.27 24.74 28.20
C THR A 24 33.47 24.45 26.72
N CYS A 25 34.63 24.84 26.19
CA CYS A 25 35.06 24.42 24.87
C CYS A 25 35.52 22.96 24.93
N GLN A 26 34.91 22.11 24.12
CA GLN A 26 35.28 20.69 24.02
C GLN A 26 35.53 20.32 22.55
N ALA A 27 36.42 19.36 22.31
CA ALA A 27 36.53 18.77 20.98
C ALA A 27 35.26 17.97 20.66
N TYR A 28 34.75 18.10 19.44
CA TYR A 28 33.56 17.34 19.03
C TYR A 28 33.90 15.86 18.85
N THR A 29 33.20 14.98 19.58
CA THR A 29 33.38 13.51 19.52
C THR A 29 32.11 12.77 19.09
N GLY A 30 31.11 13.48 18.54
CA GLY A 30 29.84 12.89 18.12
C GLY A 30 29.88 12.26 16.73
N GLY A 31 28.79 11.59 16.33
CA GLY A 31 28.73 10.82 15.08
C GLY A 31 28.03 11.56 13.94
N TYR A 32 26.90 12.24 14.21
CA TYR A 32 26.08 12.82 13.13
C TYR A 32 26.73 14.02 12.45
N CYS A 33 27.49 14.84 13.20
CA CYS A 33 28.06 16.10 12.70
C CYS A 33 29.58 16.02 12.44
N ALA A 34 30.16 14.82 12.46
CA ALA A 34 31.62 14.63 12.37
C ALA A 34 32.24 15.16 11.06
N GLN A 35 31.45 15.24 9.99
CA GLN A 35 31.90 15.77 8.69
C GLN A 35 31.81 17.30 8.59
N LEU A 36 31.05 17.95 9.48
CA LEU A 36 30.77 19.39 9.43
C LEU A 36 31.52 20.16 10.51
N ILE A 37 31.81 19.51 11.65
CA ILE A 37 32.43 20.15 12.81
C ILE A 37 33.91 19.76 12.86
N ASN A 38 34.77 20.74 12.59
CA ASN A 38 36.22 20.63 12.61
C ASN A 38 36.88 21.63 13.59
N HIS A 39 36.09 22.20 14.50
CA HIS A 39 36.51 23.22 15.47
C HIS A 39 36.06 22.81 16.89
N PRO A 40 36.67 23.38 17.95
CA PRO A 40 36.18 23.21 19.31
C PRO A 40 34.75 23.75 19.44
N VAL A 41 33.87 22.99 20.10
CA VAL A 41 32.44 23.30 20.23
C VAL A 41 32.12 23.78 21.63
N PHE A 42 31.21 24.73 21.75
CA PHE A 42 30.75 25.22 23.06
C PHE A 42 29.66 24.30 23.60
N ILE A 43 29.87 23.71 24.77
CA ILE A 43 28.89 22.88 25.47
C ILE A 43 28.44 23.60 26.75
N PRO A 44 27.15 23.97 26.87
CA PRO A 44 26.62 24.57 28.09
C PRO A 44 26.79 23.67 29.32
N ASP A 45 26.95 24.25 30.51
CA ASP A 45 27.03 23.48 31.75
C ASP A 45 25.81 22.57 31.92
N GLY A 46 26.07 21.29 32.23
CA GLY A 46 25.03 20.26 32.35
C GLY A 46 24.56 19.64 31.03
N ALA A 47 25.01 20.15 29.88
CA ALA A 47 24.82 19.49 28.59
C ALA A 47 25.99 18.52 28.29
N SER A 48 25.80 17.64 27.31
CA SER A 48 26.86 16.79 26.78
C SER A 48 26.63 16.52 25.30
N ILE A 49 27.71 16.24 24.56
CA ILE A 49 27.63 15.85 23.15
C ILE A 49 26.71 14.62 22.99
N ALA A 50 26.82 13.64 23.89
CA ALA A 50 25.96 12.45 23.86
C ALA A 50 24.46 12.78 23.99
N ALA A 51 24.09 13.76 24.83
CA ALA A 51 22.70 14.19 24.97
C ALA A 51 22.18 14.94 23.73
N HIS A 52 23.02 15.76 23.09
CA HIS A 52 22.70 16.41 21.82
C HIS A 52 22.54 15.38 20.69
N GLU A 53 23.41 14.37 20.58
CA GLU A 53 23.29 13.28 19.61
C GLU A 53 22.00 12.45 19.84
N ALA A 54 21.66 12.16 21.10
CA ALA A 54 20.40 11.49 21.43
C ALA A 54 19.17 12.33 21.02
N THR A 55 19.26 13.66 21.17
CA THR A 55 18.22 14.59 20.73
C THR A 55 18.08 14.58 19.21
N LEU A 56 19.18 14.67 18.45
CA LEU A 56 19.19 14.55 16.99
C LEU A 56 18.57 13.23 16.53
N LYS A 57 18.96 12.12 17.17
CA LYS A 57 18.40 10.80 16.88
C LYS A 57 16.88 10.76 17.10
N SER A 58 16.41 11.22 18.26
CA SER A 58 14.99 11.27 18.59
C SER A 58 14.19 12.25 17.72
N GLY A 59 14.84 13.29 17.20
CA GLY A 59 14.29 14.26 16.26
C GLY A 59 14.15 13.74 14.83
N GLY A 60 14.50 12.48 14.58
CA GLY A 60 14.35 11.84 13.26
C GLY A 60 15.56 12.02 12.33
N MET A 61 16.74 12.37 12.86
CA MET A 61 17.94 12.49 12.02
C MET A 61 18.29 11.17 11.30
N ASP A 62 18.05 10.02 11.93
CA ASP A 62 18.22 8.71 11.28
C ASP A 62 17.30 8.55 10.05
N LEU A 63 16.05 9.05 10.12
CA LEU A 63 15.12 9.03 9.01
C LEU A 63 15.57 9.97 7.89
N LEU A 64 16.01 11.18 8.22
CA LEU A 64 16.55 12.12 7.22
C LEU A 64 17.78 11.55 6.53
N LEU A 65 18.72 10.95 7.28
CA LEU A 65 19.89 10.27 6.71
C LEU A 65 19.52 9.04 5.89
N ALA A 66 18.49 8.28 6.29
CA ALA A 66 17.95 7.20 5.48
C ALA A 66 17.34 7.73 4.18
N LEU A 67 16.59 8.84 4.22
CA LEU A 67 16.04 9.53 3.04
C LEU A 67 17.15 10.10 2.14
N ASN A 68 18.24 10.61 2.71
CA ASN A 68 19.43 11.07 1.97
C ASN A 68 20.04 9.91 1.16
N LYS A 69 20.05 8.72 1.74
CA LYS A 69 20.54 7.49 1.08
C LYS A 69 19.54 6.95 0.05
N SER A 70 18.25 6.89 0.40
CA SER A 70 17.22 6.17 -0.37
C SER A 70 16.52 7.02 -1.43
N THR A 71 16.36 8.33 -1.19
CA THR A 71 15.59 9.24 -2.04
C THR A 71 16.46 10.44 -2.43
N PRO A 72 17.15 10.34 -3.56
CA PRO A 72 18.15 11.33 -3.90
C PRO A 72 17.63 12.76 -4.14
N ALA A 73 16.34 12.92 -4.46
CA ALA A 73 15.69 14.23 -4.53
C ALA A 73 15.68 14.97 -3.19
N ASN A 74 15.75 14.25 -2.06
CA ASN A 74 15.72 14.82 -0.72
C ASN A 74 17.11 15.23 -0.21
N ARG A 75 18.20 14.91 -0.92
CA ARG A 75 19.57 15.19 -0.44
C ARG A 75 19.87 16.67 -0.21
N PRO A 76 19.47 17.62 -1.09
CA PRO A 76 19.70 19.04 -0.85
C PRO A 76 19.08 19.50 0.46
N CYS A 77 17.83 19.10 0.72
CA CYS A 77 17.18 19.33 2.00
C CYS A 77 17.96 18.70 3.15
N VAL A 78 18.21 17.39 3.12
CA VAL A 78 18.82 16.69 4.26
C VAL A 78 20.19 17.26 4.58
N SER A 79 21.00 17.57 3.57
CA SER A 79 22.32 18.18 3.75
C SER A 79 22.22 19.58 4.38
N ALA A 80 21.34 20.44 3.86
CA ALA A 80 21.16 21.79 4.40
C ALA A 80 20.57 21.76 5.83
N PHE A 81 19.65 20.85 6.10
CA PHE A 81 19.07 20.66 7.43
C PHE A 81 20.09 20.12 8.44
N LEU A 82 20.90 19.15 8.03
CA LEU A 82 21.99 18.61 8.86
C LEU A 82 23.00 19.72 9.18
N GLU A 83 23.38 20.52 8.18
CA GLU A 83 24.30 21.65 8.33
C GLU A 83 23.81 22.67 9.38
N VAL A 84 22.58 23.17 9.24
CA VAL A 84 22.02 24.12 10.21
C VAL A 84 21.83 23.50 11.59
N ALA A 85 21.41 22.23 11.68
CA ALA A 85 21.21 21.54 12.96
C ALA A 85 22.54 21.36 13.71
N CYS A 86 23.58 20.95 13.01
CA CYS A 86 24.92 20.74 13.58
C CYS A 86 25.53 22.06 14.07
N TYR A 87 25.55 23.11 13.25
CA TYR A 87 26.10 24.40 13.70
C TYR A 87 25.25 25.06 14.81
N SER A 88 23.95 24.80 14.87
CA SER A 88 23.08 25.32 15.94
C SER A 88 23.28 24.62 17.28
N LEU A 89 23.54 23.30 17.27
CA LEU A 89 23.82 22.52 18.48
C LEU A 89 25.26 22.63 18.94
N TYR A 90 26.18 22.92 18.02
CA TYR A 90 27.62 22.91 18.22
C TYR A 90 28.26 24.16 17.61
N PRO A 91 28.05 25.36 18.18
CA PRO A 91 28.71 26.58 17.71
C PRO A 91 30.21 26.56 18.05
N SER A 92 31.00 27.37 17.32
CA SER A 92 32.44 27.48 17.56
C SER A 92 32.73 28.11 18.90
N CYS A 93 33.78 27.62 19.56
CA CYS A 93 34.17 28.01 20.89
C CYS A 93 35.64 28.42 20.96
N LEU A 94 35.89 29.55 21.62
CA LEU A 94 37.23 30.03 21.92
C LEU A 94 37.24 30.61 23.35
N ASN A 95 38.17 30.15 24.19
CA ASN A 95 38.30 30.57 25.60
C ASN A 95 37.00 30.41 26.41
N ASP A 96 36.37 29.24 26.31
CA ASP A 96 35.10 28.89 26.97
C ASP A 96 33.94 29.86 26.67
N ALA A 97 34.02 30.58 25.55
CA ALA A 97 32.97 31.45 25.05
C ALA A 97 32.61 31.11 23.60
N ILE A 98 31.34 31.36 23.23
CA ILE A 98 30.87 31.19 21.85
C ILE A 98 31.55 32.24 20.96
N GLU A 99 32.31 31.77 19.97
CA GLU A 99 33.03 32.60 19.00
C GLU A 99 32.21 32.81 17.72
N GLN A 100 31.61 31.75 17.19
CA GLN A 100 30.84 31.80 15.94
C GLN A 100 29.56 30.98 16.04
N VAL A 101 28.48 31.55 15.51
CA VAL A 101 27.16 30.92 15.37
C VAL A 101 26.87 30.67 13.88
N PRO A 102 25.92 29.79 13.51
CA PRO A 102 25.51 29.59 12.12
C PRO A 102 25.08 30.87 11.44
N CYS A 103 25.42 31.01 10.17
CA CYS A 103 24.94 32.12 9.35
C CYS A 103 23.42 32.03 9.12
N LYS A 104 22.78 33.20 9.02
CA LYS A 104 21.36 33.28 8.62
C LYS A 104 21.11 32.64 7.24
N SER A 105 22.06 32.76 6.32
CA SER A 105 22.01 32.16 4.97
C SER A 105 21.93 30.63 5.00
N VAL A 106 22.66 29.97 5.91
CA VAL A 106 22.61 28.50 6.11
C VAL A 106 21.22 28.06 6.57
N CYS A 107 20.63 28.79 7.52
CA CYS A 107 19.25 28.52 7.96
C CYS A 107 18.23 28.72 6.83
N GLN A 108 18.32 29.82 6.10
CA GLN A 108 17.41 30.11 4.99
C GLN A 108 17.52 29.07 3.86
N LYS A 109 18.73 28.58 3.58
CA LYS A 109 18.97 27.47 2.66
C LYS A 109 18.25 26.21 3.12
N ALA A 110 18.37 25.83 4.40
CA ALA A 110 17.64 24.69 4.95
C ALA A 110 16.12 24.86 4.77
N ASN A 111 15.55 26.02 5.09
CA ASN A 111 14.12 26.28 4.91
C ASN A 111 13.68 26.18 3.45
N LYS A 112 14.46 26.77 2.52
CA LYS A 112 14.17 26.74 1.09
C LYS A 112 14.17 25.32 0.54
N GLU A 113 15.23 24.56 0.81
CA GLU A 113 15.41 23.20 0.28
C GLU A 113 14.46 22.20 0.94
N CYS A 114 14.11 22.38 2.22
CA CYS A 114 13.30 21.43 2.98
C CYS A 114 11.80 21.69 3.04
N LEU A 115 11.32 22.84 2.57
CA LEU A 115 9.90 23.22 2.73
C LEU A 115 8.96 22.15 2.17
N SER A 116 9.23 21.64 0.96
CA SER A 116 8.39 20.62 0.31
C SER A 116 8.38 19.31 1.09
N LEU A 117 9.55 18.84 1.53
CA LEU A 117 9.69 17.59 2.28
C LEU A 117 9.03 17.67 3.65
N PHE A 118 9.20 18.78 4.37
CA PHE A 118 8.58 18.95 5.69
C PHE A 118 7.07 19.23 5.58
N THR A 119 6.60 19.77 4.46
CA THR A 119 5.16 19.90 4.17
C THR A 119 4.51 18.54 3.94
N SER A 120 5.15 17.64 3.18
CA SER A 120 4.61 16.29 2.93
C SER A 120 4.51 15.44 4.21
N PHE A 121 5.41 15.67 5.18
CA PHE A 121 5.32 15.03 6.51
C PHE A 121 4.39 15.76 7.49
N GLY A 122 3.83 16.92 7.14
CA GLY A 122 3.03 17.74 8.07
C GLY A 122 3.85 18.28 9.25
N LYS A 123 5.13 18.57 9.04
CA LYS A 123 6.12 18.96 10.06
C LYS A 123 6.79 20.31 9.78
N VAL A 124 6.16 21.21 9.04
CA VAL A 124 6.75 22.53 8.70
C VAL A 124 7.21 23.32 9.93
N SER A 125 6.55 23.17 11.08
CA SER A 125 6.96 23.79 12.36
C SER A 125 8.27 23.27 12.96
N SER A 126 8.80 22.16 12.45
CA SER A 126 10.11 21.62 12.82
C SER A 126 11.26 22.29 12.06
N LEU A 127 10.97 23.11 11.04
CA LEU A 127 11.99 23.91 10.37
C LEU A 127 12.47 25.05 11.31
N PRO A 128 13.76 25.40 11.27
CA PRO A 128 14.30 26.48 12.10
C PRO A 128 13.71 27.83 11.71
N ASP A 129 13.42 28.65 12.72
CA ASP A 129 13.02 30.05 12.54
C ASP A 129 14.26 30.92 12.34
N CYS A 130 14.56 31.25 11.08
CA CYS A 130 15.78 31.97 10.70
C CYS A 130 15.75 33.47 11.04
N ASP A 131 14.58 34.02 11.37
CA ASP A 131 14.44 35.39 11.88
C ASP A 131 14.43 35.43 13.41
N GLY A 132 14.25 34.28 14.05
CA GLY A 132 14.30 34.09 15.49
C GLY A 132 15.70 33.82 16.04
N THR A 133 15.71 33.30 17.25
CA THR A 133 16.92 33.00 18.03
C THR A 133 17.18 31.50 18.05
N ILE A 134 18.45 31.09 18.08
CA ILE A 134 18.86 29.70 18.13
C ILE A 134 18.44 29.10 19.48
N LYS A 135 17.40 28.26 19.47
CA LYS A 135 16.74 27.75 20.70
C LYS A 135 17.65 26.88 21.56
N SER A 136 18.67 26.25 20.98
CA SER A 136 19.64 25.39 21.67
C SER A 136 20.69 26.16 22.45
N LEU A 137 20.84 27.48 22.25
CA LEU A 137 21.90 28.26 22.86
C LEU A 137 21.41 29.10 24.05
N PRO A 138 22.22 29.18 25.14
CA PRO A 138 21.90 30.06 26.26
C PRO A 138 21.85 31.51 25.79
N GLY A 139 20.87 32.26 26.29
CA GLY A 139 20.72 33.68 25.97
C GLY A 139 20.01 34.02 24.65
N LYS A 140 19.43 33.03 23.96
CA LYS A 140 18.65 33.25 22.72
C LYS A 140 19.46 34.05 21.68
N LEU A 141 20.64 33.57 21.34
CA LEU A 141 21.50 34.21 20.35
C LEU A 141 20.86 34.19 18.95
N PRO A 142 20.89 35.31 18.20
CA PRO A 142 20.43 35.33 16.81
C PRO A 142 21.42 34.60 15.90
N PHE A 143 20.97 34.24 14.69
CA PHE A 143 21.87 33.79 13.63
C PHE A 143 22.87 34.88 13.24
N GLY A 144 24.09 34.47 12.89
CA GLY A 144 25.18 35.38 12.53
C GLY A 144 24.97 36.03 11.16
N SER A 145 25.51 37.24 11.00
CA SER A 145 25.66 37.90 9.70
C SER A 145 27.04 37.62 9.11
N GLU A 146 27.10 37.43 7.79
CA GLU A 146 28.36 37.20 7.08
C GLU A 146 29.31 38.41 7.23
N PRO A 147 30.64 38.22 7.26
CA PRO A 147 31.39 36.99 7.01
C PRO A 147 31.78 36.19 8.27
N LYS A 148 31.42 36.65 9.48
CA LYS A 148 31.87 36.06 10.75
C LYS A 148 30.86 35.07 11.34
N CYS A 149 30.49 34.05 10.57
CA CYS A 149 29.56 33.02 11.00
C CYS A 149 29.87 31.67 10.34
N LEU A 150 29.41 30.59 10.96
CA LEU A 150 29.63 29.23 10.45
C LEU A 150 28.81 29.00 9.18
N GLY A 151 29.48 28.52 8.13
CA GLY A 151 28.88 28.24 6.82
C GLY A 151 28.85 29.42 5.85
N ALA A 152 29.46 30.56 6.17
CA ALA A 152 29.71 31.61 5.18
C ALA A 152 30.65 31.05 4.11
N SER A 153 30.16 30.86 2.87
CA SER A 153 30.99 30.37 1.77
C SER A 153 32.14 31.36 1.53
N ALA A 154 33.35 30.96 1.87
CA ALA A 154 34.54 31.73 1.58
C ALA A 154 34.75 31.77 0.06
N SER A 155 34.24 32.81 -0.60
CA SER A 155 34.60 33.18 -1.98
C SER A 155 36.02 33.74 -2.01
N THR A 156 36.99 32.90 -1.65
CA THR A 156 38.41 33.18 -1.84
C THR A 156 38.83 32.46 -3.10
N SER A 157 39.54 33.12 -4.01
CA SER A 157 40.17 32.47 -5.17
C SER A 157 41.16 31.42 -4.68
N VAL A 158 40.70 30.18 -4.53
CA VAL A 158 41.49 29.04 -4.10
C VAL A 158 42.41 28.62 -5.24
N VAL A 159 43.72 28.71 -5.01
CA VAL A 159 44.69 27.90 -5.74
C VAL A 159 44.33 26.45 -5.39
N ILE A 160 43.73 25.73 -6.34
CA ILE A 160 43.23 24.37 -6.17
C ILE A 160 44.42 23.49 -5.80
N ALA A 161 44.47 23.02 -4.55
CA ALA A 161 45.38 21.97 -4.15
C ALA A 161 44.92 20.67 -4.84
N SER A 162 45.44 20.42 -6.04
CA SER A 162 45.13 19.22 -6.78
C SER A 162 45.71 18.02 -6.03
N PRO A 163 44.99 16.90 -5.89
CA PRO A 163 45.58 15.65 -5.41
C PRO A 163 46.78 15.26 -6.30
N PRO A 164 47.74 14.45 -5.81
CA PRO A 164 48.86 14.00 -6.63
C PRO A 164 48.33 13.26 -7.86
N GLY A 165 48.83 13.65 -9.04
CA GLY A 165 48.41 13.11 -10.32
C GLY A 165 49.34 13.54 -11.43
N LYS A 166 49.09 13.05 -12.65
CA LYS A 166 49.93 13.29 -13.82
C LYS A 166 49.10 13.70 -15.02
N CYS A 167 49.70 14.53 -15.87
CA CYS A 167 49.19 14.78 -17.21
C CYS A 167 49.47 13.60 -18.13
N GLN A 168 48.43 13.10 -18.79
CA GLN A 168 48.59 12.12 -19.86
C GLN A 168 47.57 12.33 -20.98
N THR A 169 47.86 11.80 -22.16
CA THR A 169 46.87 11.73 -23.24
C THR A 169 45.81 10.71 -22.87
N TYR A 170 44.53 11.02 -23.08
CA TYR A 170 43.43 10.10 -22.77
C TYR A 170 43.49 8.85 -23.67
N PRO A 171 43.71 7.64 -23.11
CA PRO A 171 43.80 6.40 -23.87
C PRO A 171 42.47 5.64 -23.97
N GLY A 172 41.39 6.18 -23.39
CA GLY A 172 40.13 5.47 -23.19
C GLY A 172 39.16 5.53 -24.38
N GLY A 173 38.05 4.79 -24.26
CA GLY A 173 37.04 4.62 -25.31
C GLY A 173 35.91 5.65 -25.29
N TYR A 174 35.29 5.87 -24.13
CA TYR A 174 34.03 6.64 -24.05
C TYR A 174 34.19 8.13 -24.40
N CYS A 175 35.31 8.73 -24.02
CA CYS A 175 35.56 10.17 -24.14
C CYS A 175 36.49 10.54 -25.29
N SER A 176 36.78 9.61 -26.20
CA SER A 176 37.73 9.81 -27.32
C SER A 176 37.37 11.02 -28.20
N ASN A 177 36.07 11.32 -28.35
CA ASN A 177 35.59 12.46 -29.13
C ASN A 177 35.55 13.80 -28.36
N PHE A 178 35.69 13.77 -27.03
CA PHE A 178 35.57 14.96 -26.17
C PHE A 178 36.90 15.36 -25.52
N ALA A 179 37.73 14.39 -25.14
CA ALA A 179 38.99 14.58 -24.44
C ALA A 179 40.19 14.50 -25.41
N ASN A 180 40.28 15.45 -26.34
CA ASN A 180 41.39 15.57 -27.31
C ASN A 180 42.56 16.44 -26.80
N TYR A 181 42.67 16.60 -25.48
CA TYR A 181 43.66 17.41 -24.79
C TYR A 181 44.38 16.57 -23.72
N PRO A 182 45.54 17.01 -23.19
CA PRO A 182 46.17 16.35 -22.04
C PRO A 182 45.25 16.39 -20.82
N ILE A 183 44.91 15.23 -20.28
CA ILE A 183 44.00 15.08 -19.15
C ILE A 183 44.78 14.91 -17.86
N PHE A 184 44.26 15.50 -16.78
CA PHE A 184 44.73 15.21 -15.44
C PHE A 184 44.18 13.87 -14.96
N VAL A 185 45.05 13.00 -14.46
CA VAL A 185 44.65 11.72 -13.87
C VAL A 185 45.27 11.62 -12.48
N ALA A 186 44.43 11.53 -11.46
CA ALA A 186 44.87 11.33 -10.08
C ALA A 186 45.50 9.95 -9.92
N ASP A 187 46.56 9.84 -9.11
CA ASP A 187 47.31 8.60 -8.94
C ASP A 187 46.44 7.44 -8.41
N ASP A 188 45.37 7.75 -7.67
CA ASP A 188 44.42 6.79 -7.09
C ASP A 188 43.27 6.40 -8.02
N ASN A 189 43.08 7.11 -9.14
CA ASN A 189 41.97 6.92 -10.07
C ASN A 189 42.45 6.88 -11.52
N PRO A 190 43.11 5.78 -11.96
CA PRO A 190 43.53 5.65 -13.35
C PRO A 190 42.32 5.65 -14.29
N VAL A 191 42.54 6.01 -15.56
CA VAL A 191 41.48 6.10 -16.58
C VAL A 191 40.61 4.83 -16.63
N THR A 192 41.21 3.65 -16.50
CA THR A 192 40.48 2.37 -16.50
C THR A 192 39.51 2.22 -15.32
N ALA A 193 39.86 2.74 -14.14
CA ALA A 193 38.98 2.74 -12.97
C ALA A 193 37.81 3.72 -13.17
N THR A 194 38.09 4.91 -13.71
CA THR A 194 37.08 5.92 -14.04
C THR A 194 36.12 5.41 -15.12
N GLU A 195 36.60 4.75 -16.17
CA GLU A 195 35.73 4.13 -17.18
C GLU A 195 34.88 3.00 -16.62
N LYS A 196 35.42 2.18 -15.71
CA LYS A 196 34.64 1.16 -15.00
C LYS A 196 33.55 1.80 -14.15
N TYR A 197 33.83 2.93 -13.50
CA TYR A 197 32.84 3.71 -12.77
C TYR A 197 31.74 4.23 -13.71
N LEU A 198 32.08 4.88 -14.81
CA LEU A 198 31.13 5.37 -15.82
C LEU A 198 30.26 4.23 -16.39
N LYS A 199 30.87 3.08 -16.70
CA LYS A 199 30.18 1.88 -17.15
C LYS A 199 29.18 1.38 -16.12
N SER A 200 29.59 1.26 -14.86
CA SER A 200 28.70 0.87 -13.76
C SER A 200 27.59 1.90 -13.48
N GLY A 201 27.83 3.16 -13.81
CA GLY A 201 26.86 4.25 -13.78
C GLY A 201 25.83 4.21 -14.92
N GLY A 202 25.91 3.22 -15.83
CA GLY A 202 24.94 3.03 -16.91
C GLY A 202 25.32 3.71 -18.23
N MET A 203 26.59 4.08 -18.44
CA MET A 203 27.01 4.73 -19.68
C MET A 203 26.72 3.88 -20.94
N ASP A 204 26.87 2.56 -20.86
CA ASP A 204 26.55 1.63 -21.97
C ASP A 204 25.05 1.68 -22.34
N LEU A 205 24.17 1.83 -21.35
CA LEU A 205 22.73 1.97 -21.58
C LEU A 205 22.43 3.31 -22.28
N LEU A 206 23.04 4.40 -21.83
CA LEU A 206 22.88 5.71 -22.46
C LEU A 206 23.36 5.68 -23.92
N LEU A 207 24.50 5.06 -24.20
CA LEU A 207 25.01 4.90 -25.57
C LEU A 207 24.11 4.01 -26.43
N SER A 208 23.55 2.94 -25.86
CA SER A 208 22.53 2.12 -26.53
C SER A 208 21.26 2.93 -26.85
N LEU A 209 20.83 3.82 -25.95
CA LEU A 209 19.71 4.75 -26.19
C LEU A 209 20.05 5.79 -27.26
N ASN A 210 21.30 6.26 -27.33
CA ASN A 210 21.79 7.18 -28.37
C ASN A 210 21.70 6.54 -29.77
N ALA A 211 22.06 5.27 -29.87
CA ALA A 211 22.03 4.51 -31.12
C ALA A 211 20.58 4.17 -31.54
N SER A 212 19.75 3.73 -30.59
CA SER A 212 18.40 3.23 -30.85
C SER A 212 17.34 4.32 -31.00
N THR A 213 17.49 5.47 -30.32
CA THR A 213 16.42 6.48 -30.22
C THR A 213 16.95 7.89 -30.57
N PRO A 214 16.72 8.39 -31.79
CA PRO A 214 17.18 9.72 -32.23
C PRO A 214 16.77 10.87 -31.29
N ALA A 215 15.60 10.78 -30.66
CA ALA A 215 15.10 11.78 -29.72
C ALA A 215 15.95 11.90 -28.44
N ASN A 216 16.64 10.84 -28.02
CA ASN A 216 17.47 10.84 -26.81
C ASN A 216 18.89 11.36 -27.07
N ARG A 217 19.31 11.50 -28.34
CA ARG A 217 20.68 11.89 -28.70
C ARG A 217 21.13 13.22 -28.10
N PRO A 218 20.31 14.30 -28.07
CA PRO A 218 20.72 15.56 -27.46
C PRO A 218 21.07 15.40 -25.98
N CYS A 219 20.23 14.69 -25.22
CA CYS A 219 20.51 14.40 -23.81
C CYS A 219 21.76 13.52 -23.68
N VAL A 220 21.83 12.38 -24.38
CA VAL A 220 22.97 11.46 -24.21
C VAL A 220 24.28 12.13 -24.58
N ASN A 221 24.32 12.92 -25.67
CA ASN A 221 25.53 13.64 -26.06
C ASN A 221 25.89 14.72 -25.03
N ALA A 222 24.92 15.48 -24.51
CA ALA A 222 25.18 16.47 -23.46
C ALA A 222 25.67 15.81 -22.17
N TYR A 223 25.09 14.68 -21.77
CA TYR A 223 25.52 13.93 -20.59
C TYR A 223 26.91 13.34 -20.77
N LEU A 224 27.21 12.77 -21.93
CA LEU A 224 28.52 12.23 -22.26
C LEU A 224 29.58 13.34 -22.28
N GLN A 225 29.27 14.48 -22.89
CA GLN A 225 30.15 15.65 -22.89
C GLN A 225 30.46 16.14 -21.47
N TRP A 226 29.42 16.34 -20.65
CA TRP A 226 29.58 16.75 -19.26
C TRP A 226 30.41 15.73 -18.47
N ALA A 227 30.12 14.44 -18.61
CA ALA A 227 30.86 13.38 -17.93
C ALA A 227 32.34 13.41 -18.36
N CYS A 228 32.61 13.48 -19.66
CA CYS A 228 33.98 13.49 -20.16
C CYS A 228 34.80 14.68 -19.67
N TYR A 229 34.25 15.91 -19.69
CA TYR A 229 34.97 17.07 -19.16
C TYR A 229 35.13 17.03 -17.64
N SER A 230 34.14 16.48 -16.94
CA SER A 230 34.13 16.47 -15.47
C SER A 230 35.07 15.43 -14.89
N PHE A 231 35.11 14.24 -15.49
CA PHE A 231 35.99 13.16 -15.05
C PHE A 231 37.42 13.30 -15.60
N TYR A 232 37.62 14.08 -16.66
CA TYR A 232 38.92 14.31 -17.29
C TYR A 232 39.17 15.80 -17.51
N PRO A 233 39.46 16.58 -16.45
CA PRO A 233 39.81 17.98 -16.59
C PRO A 233 41.15 18.10 -17.34
N SER A 234 41.37 19.24 -17.98
CA SER A 234 42.61 19.45 -18.74
C SER A 234 43.75 19.82 -17.79
N CYS A 235 44.97 19.49 -18.20
CA CYS A 235 46.17 19.87 -17.47
C CYS A 235 47.26 20.31 -18.44
N SER A 236 48.33 20.90 -17.90
CA SER A 236 49.47 21.34 -18.68
C SER A 236 50.76 20.89 -18.02
N ALA A 237 51.64 20.25 -18.80
CA ALA A 237 52.99 19.92 -18.35
C ALA A 237 53.79 21.18 -17.94
N ALA A 238 53.43 22.35 -18.49
CA ALA A 238 54.06 23.62 -18.11
C ALA A 238 53.70 24.09 -16.69
N LEU A 239 52.61 23.57 -16.11
CA LEU A 239 52.13 23.92 -14.76
C LEU A 239 52.39 22.79 -13.75
N GLN A 240 53.45 22.01 -13.92
CA GLN A 240 53.83 20.92 -13.00
C GLN A 240 52.68 19.92 -12.76
N ASP A 241 52.05 19.45 -13.85
CA ASP A 241 50.93 18.50 -13.79
C ASP A 241 49.69 19.01 -13.04
N SER A 242 49.54 20.32 -12.84
CA SER A 242 48.32 20.88 -12.25
C SER A 242 47.16 20.92 -13.25
N VAL A 243 45.94 20.90 -12.71
CA VAL A 243 44.71 21.14 -13.48
C VAL A 243 44.75 22.55 -14.09
N ASN A 244 44.59 22.62 -15.41
CA ASN A 244 44.62 23.86 -16.21
C ASN A 244 43.21 24.41 -16.43
N ALA A 245 42.25 23.55 -16.76
CA ALA A 245 40.84 23.94 -16.93
C ALA A 245 39.89 22.81 -16.54
N VAL A 246 38.77 23.19 -15.90
CA VAL A 246 37.67 22.32 -15.48
C VAL A 246 36.43 22.52 -16.38
N THR A 247 35.43 21.65 -16.26
CA THR A 247 34.16 21.74 -17.00
C THR A 247 33.45 23.07 -16.77
N CYS A 248 32.90 23.64 -17.85
CA CYS A 248 32.05 24.80 -17.75
C CYS A 248 30.73 24.54 -17.00
N LYS A 249 30.28 25.52 -16.23
CA LYS A 249 28.94 25.49 -15.60
C LYS A 249 27.82 25.33 -16.64
N SER A 250 27.95 26.01 -17.77
CA SER A 250 26.99 25.94 -18.89
C SER A 250 26.85 24.55 -19.50
N VAL A 251 27.93 23.75 -19.54
CA VAL A 251 27.88 22.36 -20.01
C VAL A 251 27.06 21.51 -19.05
N CYS A 252 27.28 21.67 -17.74
CA CYS A 252 26.49 21.00 -16.72
C CYS A 252 25.00 21.38 -16.81
N GLU A 253 24.69 22.67 -16.89
CA GLU A 253 23.30 23.17 -16.94
C GLU A 253 22.57 22.65 -18.19
N ASN A 254 23.25 22.62 -19.32
CA ASN A 254 22.72 22.05 -20.56
C ASN A 254 22.42 20.54 -20.41
N THR A 255 23.30 19.78 -19.77
CA THR A 255 23.05 18.36 -19.45
C THR A 255 21.83 18.19 -18.57
N VAL A 256 21.71 18.96 -17.48
CA VAL A 256 20.54 18.89 -16.58
C VAL A 256 19.27 19.23 -17.35
N SER A 257 19.27 20.30 -18.12
CA SER A 257 18.12 20.73 -18.91
C SER A 257 17.66 19.67 -19.91
N LEU A 258 18.57 19.06 -20.67
CA LEU A 258 18.23 18.09 -21.70
C LEU A 258 17.88 16.71 -21.13
N CYS A 259 18.46 16.34 -19.98
CA CYS A 259 18.36 14.98 -19.44
C CYS A 259 17.39 14.77 -18.29
N THR A 260 16.83 15.84 -17.70
CA THR A 260 15.92 15.74 -16.55
C THR A 260 14.76 14.79 -16.80
N SER A 261 14.07 14.91 -17.93
CA SER A 261 12.93 14.05 -18.27
C SER A 261 13.32 12.57 -18.36
N MET A 262 14.39 12.27 -19.10
CA MET A 262 14.86 10.90 -19.32
C MET A 262 15.34 10.25 -18.01
N PHE A 263 16.16 10.94 -17.23
CA PHE A 263 16.67 10.39 -15.97
C PHE A 263 15.56 10.28 -14.91
N THR A 264 14.56 11.16 -14.92
CA THR A 264 13.39 11.05 -14.03
C THR A 264 12.57 9.80 -14.36
N MET A 265 12.36 9.50 -15.64
CA MET A 265 11.64 8.29 -16.07
C MET A 265 12.32 7.00 -15.62
N PHE A 266 13.66 6.97 -15.64
CA PHE A 266 14.43 5.82 -15.13
C PHE A 266 14.55 5.79 -13.60
N GLY A 267 13.95 6.74 -12.87
CA GLY A 267 14.12 6.86 -11.43
C GLY A 267 15.56 7.19 -11.02
N LYS A 268 16.30 7.86 -11.90
CA LYS A 268 17.72 8.22 -11.76
C LYS A 268 17.97 9.72 -11.82
N ALA A 269 16.96 10.57 -11.57
CA ALA A 269 17.09 12.03 -11.62
C ALA A 269 18.31 12.59 -10.86
N SER A 270 18.74 11.93 -9.79
CA SER A 270 19.92 12.32 -9.02
C SER A 270 21.27 11.88 -9.53
N SER A 271 21.29 11.03 -10.56
CA SER A 271 22.51 10.77 -11.30
C SER A 271 22.86 11.95 -12.20
N LEU A 272 21.96 12.94 -12.35
CA LEU A 272 22.27 14.21 -12.98
C LEU A 272 23.19 15.05 -12.08
N PRO A 273 24.12 15.81 -12.67
CA PRO A 273 25.02 16.67 -11.91
C PRO A 273 24.33 17.82 -11.20
N LYS A 274 24.95 18.29 -10.12
CA LYS A 274 24.60 19.55 -9.46
C LYS A 274 25.55 20.64 -9.95
N CYS A 275 25.06 21.55 -10.77
CA CYS A 275 25.90 22.56 -11.43
C CYS A 275 26.39 23.68 -10.50
N ASP A 276 25.82 23.81 -9.30
CA ASP A 276 26.31 24.68 -8.24
C ASP A 276 27.29 23.98 -7.28
N GLY A 277 27.61 22.70 -7.54
CA GLY A 277 28.50 21.90 -6.71
C GLY A 277 29.94 21.86 -7.22
N GLU A 278 30.71 20.97 -6.61
CA GLU A 278 32.06 20.60 -7.06
C GLU A 278 31.99 19.62 -8.23
N VAL A 279 32.99 19.70 -9.11
CA VAL A 279 33.19 18.74 -10.19
C VAL A 279 33.55 17.39 -9.56
N PRO A 280 32.92 16.26 -9.97
CA PRO A 280 33.24 14.94 -9.43
C PRO A 280 34.75 14.68 -9.36
N HIS A 281 35.24 14.24 -8.19
CA HIS A 281 36.65 13.93 -7.92
C HIS A 281 37.62 15.12 -7.89
N LEU A 282 37.12 16.35 -7.91
CA LEU A 282 37.90 17.57 -7.77
C LEU A 282 37.26 18.45 -6.68
N THR A 283 38.07 19.07 -5.83
CA THR A 283 37.59 20.08 -4.87
C THR A 283 37.39 21.45 -5.54
N ALA A 284 37.01 21.45 -6.81
CA ALA A 284 36.87 22.64 -7.63
C ALA A 284 35.43 22.74 -8.14
N SER A 285 34.84 23.92 -8.04
CA SER A 285 33.53 24.20 -8.62
C SER A 285 33.59 24.27 -10.15
N TYR A 286 32.45 24.09 -10.81
CA TYR A 286 32.32 24.35 -12.24
C TYR A 286 32.73 25.79 -12.57
N SER A 287 33.62 25.98 -13.55
CA SER A 287 34.09 27.32 -13.95
C SER A 287 33.06 28.01 -14.83
N SER A 288 32.93 29.32 -14.65
CA SER A 288 32.12 30.20 -15.52
C SER A 288 33.00 30.98 -16.50
N ASP A 289 34.31 30.76 -16.49
CA ASP A 289 35.27 31.52 -17.30
C ASP A 289 35.23 31.07 -18.76
N GLY A 290 35.50 31.99 -19.70
CA GLY A 290 35.55 31.65 -21.13
C GLY A 290 36.64 30.64 -21.53
N GLN A 291 37.48 30.20 -20.60
CA GLN A 291 38.55 29.20 -20.81
C GLN A 291 38.23 27.82 -20.20
N CYS A 292 37.03 27.61 -19.65
CA CYS A 292 36.61 26.30 -19.16
C CYS A 292 36.39 25.29 -20.31
N LEU A 293 36.40 24.00 -19.97
CA LEU A 293 36.17 22.93 -20.92
C LEU A 293 34.72 22.93 -21.42
N GLY A 294 34.58 23.13 -22.72
CA GLY A 294 33.29 23.29 -23.41
C GLY A 294 32.91 24.73 -23.76
N ALA A 295 33.69 25.74 -23.35
CA ALA A 295 33.39 27.15 -23.63
C ALA A 295 33.42 27.47 -25.14
N SER A 296 34.37 26.88 -25.87
CA SER A 296 34.54 27.09 -27.33
C SER A 296 33.49 26.37 -28.16
N GLN A 297 32.86 25.33 -27.61
CA GLN A 297 31.69 24.71 -28.21
C GLN A 297 30.48 25.53 -27.78
N LYS A 298 30.30 26.69 -28.43
CA LYS A 298 28.98 27.32 -28.47
C LYS A 298 28.03 26.18 -28.85
N PRO A 299 27.02 25.84 -28.04
CA PRO A 299 26.19 24.68 -28.32
C PRO A 299 25.70 24.86 -29.74
N THR A 300 26.26 24.07 -30.65
CA THR A 300 25.73 23.93 -31.98
C THR A 300 24.44 23.21 -31.71
N VAL A 301 23.40 23.98 -31.36
CA VAL A 301 22.03 23.54 -31.36
C VAL A 301 21.95 22.86 -32.71
N PRO A 302 21.89 21.52 -32.78
CA PRO A 302 21.88 20.83 -34.05
C PRO A 302 20.79 21.53 -34.84
N GLU A 303 21.18 22.14 -35.97
CA GLU A 303 20.25 22.91 -36.79
C GLU A 303 19.06 22.00 -36.98
N LEU A 304 17.94 22.40 -36.36
CA LEU A 304 16.81 21.52 -36.15
C LEU A 304 16.46 21.00 -37.54
N PRO A 305 16.52 19.68 -37.80
CA PRO A 305 16.30 19.18 -39.14
C PRO A 305 15.01 19.80 -39.67
N SER A 306 15.12 20.58 -40.73
CA SER A 306 14.06 21.46 -41.23
C SER A 306 12.87 20.69 -41.81
N ALA A 307 12.98 19.36 -41.87
CA ALA A 307 11.89 18.46 -42.15
C ALA A 307 11.24 17.98 -40.84
N PRO A 308 9.89 18.02 -40.72
CA PRO A 308 9.20 17.41 -39.59
C PRO A 308 9.60 15.95 -39.50
N MET A 309 10.40 15.60 -38.49
CA MET A 309 10.73 14.22 -38.21
C MET A 309 9.43 13.51 -37.86
N ASN A 310 9.06 12.50 -38.65
CA ASN A 310 7.96 11.63 -38.31
C ASN A 310 8.31 10.96 -36.96
N VAL A 311 7.60 11.35 -35.90
CA VAL A 311 7.87 10.85 -34.55
C VAL A 311 7.37 9.42 -34.49
N THR A 312 8.31 8.48 -34.54
CA THR A 312 8.03 7.07 -34.32
C THR A 312 8.30 6.74 -32.85
N CYS A 313 7.24 6.41 -32.11
CA CYS A 313 7.36 5.91 -30.75
C CYS A 313 7.75 4.42 -30.73
N PRO A 314 8.50 3.95 -29.72
CA PRO A 314 8.69 2.52 -29.47
C PRO A 314 7.36 1.76 -29.40
N SER A 315 7.36 0.48 -29.74
CA SER A 315 6.14 -0.31 -29.97
C SER A 315 5.12 -0.37 -28.83
N PHE A 316 5.52 -0.11 -27.58
CA PHE A 316 4.62 -0.07 -26.41
C PHE A 316 4.13 1.35 -26.05
N LEU A 317 4.62 2.37 -26.76
CA LEU A 317 4.28 3.77 -26.55
C LEU A 317 3.49 4.29 -27.75
N ILE A 318 2.55 5.19 -27.47
CA ILE A 318 1.80 5.91 -28.50
C ILE A 318 2.24 7.37 -28.55
N VAL A 319 2.05 8.03 -29.70
CA VAL A 319 2.38 9.45 -29.85
C VAL A 319 1.55 10.26 -28.89
N ASN A 320 2.18 11.19 -28.17
CA ASN A 320 1.50 12.11 -27.28
C ASN A 320 0.56 13.00 -28.12
N PRO A 321 -0.77 12.94 -27.92
CA PRO A 321 -1.73 13.72 -28.71
C PRO A 321 -1.59 15.23 -28.50
N ALA A 322 -0.98 15.66 -27.38
CA ALA A 322 -0.68 17.06 -27.12
C ALA A 322 0.66 17.53 -27.72
N TYR A 323 1.48 16.62 -28.26
CA TYR A 323 2.77 16.97 -28.84
C TYR A 323 2.62 17.67 -30.19
N ASN A 324 3.17 18.88 -30.28
CA ASN A 324 3.20 19.64 -31.52
C ASN A 324 4.57 19.51 -32.19
N ALA A 325 4.64 18.75 -33.29
CA ALA A 325 5.88 18.56 -34.05
C ALA A 325 6.45 19.87 -34.62
N SER A 326 5.62 20.90 -34.81
CA SER A 326 6.05 22.23 -35.24
C SER A 326 6.72 23.03 -34.12
N ASN A 327 6.54 22.64 -32.85
CA ASN A 327 7.18 23.27 -31.70
C ASN A 327 7.68 22.22 -30.70
N PRO A 328 8.78 21.50 -30.99
CA PRO A 328 9.30 20.44 -30.14
C PRO A 328 9.82 20.93 -28.78
N ARG A 329 9.98 22.25 -28.60
CA ARG A 329 10.36 22.87 -27.32
C ARG A 329 9.16 23.24 -26.44
N GLN A 330 7.94 23.02 -26.90
CA GLN A 330 6.76 23.27 -26.11
C GLN A 330 6.80 22.40 -24.85
N GLU A 331 6.86 23.04 -23.68
CA GLU A 331 6.65 22.35 -22.41
C GLU A 331 5.21 21.82 -22.39
N LEU A 332 5.10 20.50 -22.36
CA LEU A 332 3.82 19.82 -22.27
C LEU A 332 3.34 19.89 -20.81
N PRO A 333 2.11 20.37 -20.55
CA PRO A 333 1.59 20.40 -19.19
C PRO A 333 1.51 18.97 -18.65
N SER A 334 1.96 18.74 -17.42
CA SER A 334 1.76 17.46 -16.77
C SER A 334 0.28 17.30 -16.41
N ILE A 335 -0.43 16.44 -17.13
CA ILE A 335 -1.83 16.15 -16.84
C ILE A 335 -1.87 14.96 -15.87
N LEU A 336 -2.67 15.09 -14.81
CA LEU A 336 -2.84 14.04 -13.81
C LEU A 336 -3.35 12.75 -14.46
N GLY A 337 -2.63 11.64 -14.26
CA GLY A 337 -2.96 10.33 -14.83
C GLY A 337 -2.29 10.02 -16.16
N GLN A 338 -1.52 10.96 -16.75
CA GLN A 338 -0.71 10.70 -17.93
C GLN A 338 0.70 10.24 -17.53
N THR A 339 1.20 9.21 -18.22
CA THR A 339 2.60 8.77 -18.13
C THR A 339 3.28 9.01 -19.48
N CYS A 340 3.68 10.26 -19.70
CA CYS A 340 4.28 10.72 -20.95
C CYS A 340 5.77 11.03 -20.79
N ALA A 341 6.50 10.74 -21.86
CA ALA A 341 7.93 10.87 -22.02
C ALA A 341 8.21 11.70 -23.29
N GLY A 342 8.07 13.01 -23.18
CA GLY A 342 8.20 13.92 -24.33
C GLY A 342 7.12 13.65 -25.38
N THR A 343 7.55 13.15 -26.54
CA THR A 343 6.67 12.95 -27.71
C THR A 343 5.86 11.66 -27.67
N CYS A 344 6.12 10.79 -26.69
CA CYS A 344 5.52 9.47 -26.58
C CYS A 344 4.90 9.27 -25.19
N CYS A 345 3.82 8.51 -25.10
CA CYS A 345 3.10 8.23 -23.87
C CYS A 345 2.78 6.75 -23.75
N VAL A 346 2.68 6.27 -22.52
CA VAL A 346 2.20 4.92 -22.24
C VAL A 346 0.68 4.90 -22.43
N PRO A 347 0.12 3.95 -23.22
CA PRO A 347 -1.32 3.90 -23.44
C PRO A 347 -2.07 3.44 -22.18
N CYS A 348 -3.28 3.97 -22.01
CA CYS A 348 -4.19 3.63 -20.93
C CYS A 348 -5.02 2.38 -21.29
N PRO A 349 -5.23 1.42 -20.36
CA PRO A 349 -4.80 1.43 -18.95
C PRO A 349 -3.35 0.97 -18.77
N LEU A 350 -2.62 1.56 -17.81
CA LEU A 350 -1.18 1.34 -17.63
C LEU A 350 -0.86 -0.14 -17.35
N ILE A 351 -1.74 -0.84 -16.63
CA ILE A 351 -1.50 -2.25 -16.26
C ILE A 351 -1.38 -3.17 -17.48
N VAL A 352 -2.11 -2.87 -18.56
CA VAL A 352 -2.18 -3.72 -19.76
C VAL A 352 -0.83 -3.79 -20.45
N GLN A 353 0.02 -2.77 -20.26
CA GLN A 353 1.34 -2.68 -20.87
C GLN A 353 2.38 -3.62 -20.23
N PHE A 354 2.09 -4.18 -19.05
CA PHE A 354 2.97 -5.13 -18.38
C PHE A 354 2.68 -6.59 -18.74
N TYR A 355 1.62 -6.85 -19.49
CA TYR A 355 1.18 -8.20 -19.85
C TYR A 355 1.10 -8.35 -21.37
N GLU A 356 1.17 -9.60 -21.83
CA GLU A 356 0.95 -9.90 -23.24
C GLU A 356 -0.52 -9.53 -23.61
N PRO A 357 -0.78 -8.84 -24.74
CA PRO A 357 -2.11 -8.39 -25.12
C PRO A 357 -3.17 -9.52 -25.15
N SER A 358 -2.78 -10.69 -25.66
CA SER A 358 -3.64 -11.88 -25.72
C SER A 358 -4.07 -12.37 -24.33
N ALA A 359 -3.15 -12.33 -23.36
CA ALA A 359 -3.38 -12.81 -22.01
C ALA A 359 -4.28 -11.86 -21.21
N ILE A 360 -4.08 -10.55 -21.38
CA ILE A 360 -4.85 -9.54 -20.64
C ILE A 360 -6.25 -9.35 -21.22
N ASP A 361 -6.43 -9.49 -22.53
CA ASP A 361 -7.75 -9.52 -23.16
C ASP A 361 -8.56 -10.73 -22.67
N ALA A 362 -7.94 -11.92 -22.69
CA ALA A 362 -8.56 -13.13 -22.15
C ALA A 362 -8.92 -12.97 -20.67
N LEU A 363 -8.02 -12.40 -19.87
CA LEU A 363 -8.26 -12.13 -18.45
C LEU A 363 -9.43 -11.17 -18.24
N THR A 364 -9.46 -10.08 -19.00
CA THR A 364 -10.53 -9.08 -18.93
C THR A 364 -11.88 -9.72 -19.22
N VAL A 365 -11.98 -10.50 -20.30
CA VAL A 365 -13.20 -11.24 -20.67
C VAL A 365 -13.61 -12.19 -19.55
N ILE A 366 -12.68 -12.95 -19.01
CA ILE A 366 -12.97 -13.92 -17.95
C ILE A 366 -13.49 -13.22 -16.68
N ILE A 367 -12.86 -12.13 -16.24
CA ILE A 367 -13.29 -11.38 -15.06
C ILE A 367 -14.70 -10.83 -15.26
N ILE A 368 -14.95 -10.23 -16.42
CA ILE A 368 -16.26 -9.67 -16.78
C ILE A 368 -17.33 -10.76 -16.76
N VAL A 369 -17.09 -11.90 -17.44
CA VAL A 369 -18.05 -13.01 -17.49
C VAL A 369 -18.29 -13.57 -16.09
N THR A 370 -17.24 -13.76 -15.29
CA THR A 370 -17.36 -14.27 -13.92
C THR A 370 -18.15 -13.31 -13.04
N ALA A 371 -17.89 -12.01 -13.12
CA ALA A 371 -18.64 -10.99 -12.41
C ALA A 371 -20.12 -10.98 -12.82
N LEU A 372 -20.43 -11.07 -14.11
CA LEU A 372 -21.82 -11.16 -14.60
C LEU A 372 -22.54 -12.41 -14.09
N VAL A 373 -21.92 -13.59 -14.20
CA VAL A 373 -22.50 -14.85 -13.70
C VAL A 373 -22.76 -14.76 -12.20
N SER A 374 -21.83 -14.18 -11.44
CA SER A 374 -22.03 -13.97 -10.01
C SER A 374 -23.08 -12.91 -9.69
N ALA A 375 -23.18 -11.83 -10.46
CA ALA A 375 -24.25 -10.84 -10.30
C ALA A 375 -25.63 -11.49 -10.52
N VAL A 376 -25.77 -12.32 -11.56
CA VAL A 376 -27.01 -13.07 -11.84
C VAL A 376 -27.30 -14.09 -10.74
N GLY A 377 -26.32 -14.86 -10.29
CA GLY A 377 -26.50 -15.84 -9.20
C GLY A 377 -26.89 -15.18 -7.87
N ALA A 378 -26.23 -14.08 -7.52
CA ALA A 378 -26.57 -13.29 -6.34
C ALA A 378 -27.96 -12.65 -6.48
N GLY A 379 -28.28 -12.12 -7.67
CA GLY A 379 -29.59 -11.53 -7.98
C GLY A 379 -30.73 -12.54 -7.91
N PHE A 380 -30.56 -13.74 -8.45
CA PHE A 380 -31.53 -14.84 -8.30
C PHE A 380 -31.77 -15.14 -6.81
N THR A 381 -30.70 -15.26 -6.02
CA THR A 381 -30.81 -15.56 -4.59
C THR A 381 -31.55 -14.44 -3.86
N PHE A 382 -31.19 -13.19 -4.13
CA PHE A 382 -31.83 -12.01 -3.56
C PHE A 382 -33.33 -11.92 -3.92
N LEU A 383 -33.67 -12.07 -5.19
CA LEU A 383 -35.06 -12.06 -5.67
C LEU A 383 -35.87 -13.21 -5.06
N SER A 384 -35.28 -14.39 -4.91
CA SER A 384 -35.93 -15.53 -4.26
C SER A 384 -36.32 -15.21 -2.81
N TYR A 385 -35.44 -14.55 -2.05
CA TYR A 385 -35.78 -14.10 -0.69
C TYR A 385 -36.91 -13.07 -0.69
N ILE A 386 -36.95 -12.14 -1.65
CA ILE A 386 -38.04 -11.17 -1.77
C ILE A 386 -39.38 -11.88 -2.05
N MET A 387 -39.37 -12.78 -3.04
CA MET A 387 -40.57 -13.46 -3.56
C MET A 387 -41.16 -14.49 -2.59
N PHE A 388 -40.35 -15.12 -1.74
CA PHE A 388 -40.80 -16.16 -0.82
C PHE A 388 -40.75 -15.66 0.64
N PRO A 389 -41.87 -15.14 1.21
CA PRO A 389 -41.93 -14.61 2.57
C PRO A 389 -41.44 -15.60 3.64
N LYS A 390 -41.70 -16.90 3.44
CA LYS A 390 -41.26 -17.97 4.36
C LYS A 390 -39.74 -18.04 4.49
N ARG A 391 -39.00 -17.63 3.46
CA ARG A 391 -37.53 -17.59 3.45
C ARG A 391 -36.97 -16.33 4.10
N ARG A 392 -37.77 -15.27 4.31
CA ARG A 392 -37.34 -14.00 4.93
C ARG A 392 -37.25 -14.07 6.46
N VAL A 393 -37.73 -15.15 7.07
CA VAL A 393 -37.64 -15.33 8.52
C VAL A 393 -36.16 -15.49 8.93
N HIS A 394 -35.77 -14.92 10.07
CA HIS A 394 -34.42 -15.06 10.62
C HIS A 394 -34.00 -16.55 10.66
N PRO A 395 -32.79 -16.92 10.19
CA PRO A 395 -31.70 -16.06 9.72
C PRO A 395 -31.71 -15.70 8.22
N GLY A 396 -32.72 -16.12 7.47
CA GLY A 396 -32.77 -15.99 6.01
C GLY A 396 -32.72 -14.55 5.49
N CYS A 397 -33.27 -13.57 6.21
CA CYS A 397 -33.12 -12.17 5.80
C CYS A 397 -31.68 -11.65 5.87
N MET A 398 -30.79 -12.18 6.72
CA MET A 398 -29.36 -11.81 6.67
C MET A 398 -28.73 -12.24 5.35
N MET A 399 -29.12 -13.40 4.84
CA MET A 399 -28.68 -13.90 3.53
C MET A 399 -29.25 -13.08 2.38
N MET A 400 -30.48 -12.60 2.50
CA MET A 400 -31.04 -11.65 1.54
C MET A 400 -30.16 -10.39 1.41
N TYR A 401 -29.73 -9.78 2.53
CA TYR A 401 -28.88 -8.59 2.48
C TYR A 401 -27.49 -8.87 1.94
N PHE A 402 -26.87 -9.99 2.32
CA PHE A 402 -25.62 -10.46 1.74
C PHE A 402 -25.72 -10.62 0.22
N SER A 403 -26.73 -11.34 -0.29
CA SER A 403 -26.92 -11.55 -1.73
C SER A 403 -27.24 -10.26 -2.47
N GLY A 404 -28.03 -9.36 -1.89
CA GLY A 404 -28.30 -8.04 -2.46
C GLY A 404 -27.04 -7.19 -2.60
N GLY A 405 -26.18 -7.17 -1.56
CA GLY A 405 -24.89 -6.49 -1.61
C GLY A 405 -23.94 -7.10 -2.65
N ALA A 406 -23.86 -8.43 -2.71
CA ALA A 406 -23.03 -9.15 -3.68
C ALA A 406 -23.49 -8.89 -5.13
N MET A 407 -24.80 -8.82 -5.36
CA MET A 407 -25.38 -8.46 -6.65
C MET A 407 -24.88 -7.07 -7.10
N VAL A 408 -25.00 -6.05 -6.25
CA VAL A 408 -24.59 -4.68 -6.61
C VAL A 408 -23.08 -4.57 -6.76
N LEU A 409 -22.29 -5.23 -5.90
CA LEU A 409 -20.83 -5.31 -6.02
C LEU A 409 -20.42 -5.81 -7.42
N HIS A 410 -20.98 -6.94 -7.85
CA HIS A 410 -20.62 -7.55 -9.13
C HIS A 410 -21.14 -6.76 -10.33
N PHE A 411 -22.31 -6.10 -10.21
CA PHE A 411 -22.74 -5.15 -11.24
C PHE A 411 -21.77 -3.97 -11.37
N ALA A 412 -21.31 -3.39 -10.26
CA ALA A 412 -20.32 -2.30 -10.27
C ALA A 412 -18.97 -2.74 -10.86
N GLN A 413 -18.54 -3.97 -10.58
CA GLN A 413 -17.36 -4.57 -11.22
C GLN A 413 -17.56 -4.77 -12.74
N SER A 414 -18.76 -5.17 -13.17
CA SER A 414 -19.09 -5.38 -14.58
C SER A 414 -19.34 -4.10 -15.38
N ALA A 415 -19.38 -2.93 -14.73
CA ALA A 415 -19.63 -1.63 -15.39
C ALA A 415 -18.62 -1.31 -16.51
N ILE A 416 -17.47 -1.99 -16.52
CA ILE A 416 -16.47 -2.03 -17.59
C ILE A 416 -17.07 -2.35 -18.97
N ILE A 417 -18.14 -3.13 -19.03
CA ILE A 417 -18.77 -3.55 -20.29
C ILE A 417 -19.27 -2.35 -21.09
N SER A 418 -19.66 -1.25 -20.44
CA SER A 418 -20.08 -0.04 -21.14
C SER A 418 -18.87 0.68 -21.76
N GLY A 419 -18.85 0.81 -23.08
CA GLY A 419 -17.87 1.64 -23.79
C GLY A 419 -16.56 0.95 -24.18
N GLY A 420 -16.56 -0.38 -24.38
CA GLY A 420 -15.38 -1.10 -24.89
C GLY A 420 -14.29 -1.33 -23.84
N GLY A 421 -14.62 -1.37 -22.55
CA GLY A 421 -13.70 -1.71 -21.47
C GLY A 421 -12.96 -0.53 -20.86
N THR A 422 -12.68 0.52 -21.64
CA THR A 422 -11.82 1.63 -21.20
C THR A 422 -12.58 2.87 -20.73
N GLY A 423 -13.87 3.03 -21.06
CA GLY A 423 -14.59 4.29 -20.81
C GLY A 423 -14.68 4.75 -19.35
N ILE A 424 -14.58 3.84 -18.38
CA ILE A 424 -14.54 4.19 -16.94
C ILE A 424 -13.09 4.32 -16.44
N GLN A 425 -12.16 3.59 -17.06
CA GLN A 425 -10.77 3.43 -16.64
C GLN A 425 -9.83 4.49 -17.23
N CYS A 426 -10.20 5.06 -18.36
CA CYS A 426 -9.41 5.96 -19.17
C CYS A 426 -10.27 7.14 -19.59
N VAL A 427 -9.73 8.36 -19.45
CA VAL A 427 -10.37 9.57 -19.98
C VAL A 427 -10.13 9.66 -21.50
N ASP A 428 -8.94 9.28 -21.93
CA ASP A 428 -8.51 9.21 -23.32
C ASP A 428 -7.48 8.07 -23.50
N ALA A 429 -6.83 7.98 -24.66
CA ALA A 429 -5.88 6.90 -24.97
C ALA A 429 -4.63 6.86 -24.08
N ILE A 430 -4.29 7.93 -23.35
CA ILE A 430 -3.06 8.06 -22.53
C ILE A 430 -3.33 8.47 -21.08
N THR A 431 -4.53 8.96 -20.77
CA THR A 431 -4.87 9.52 -19.46
C THR A 431 -5.70 8.52 -18.64
N GLU A 432 -5.13 8.03 -17.55
CA GLU A 432 -5.86 7.20 -16.58
C GLU A 432 -6.94 7.99 -15.85
N ALA A 433 -8.10 7.35 -15.67
CA ALA A 433 -9.19 7.90 -14.89
C ALA A 433 -8.86 7.90 -13.39
N ARG A 434 -9.14 9.01 -12.74
CA ARG A 434 -8.95 9.33 -11.32
C ARG A 434 -10.08 10.23 -10.85
N VAL A 435 -10.19 10.44 -9.54
CA VAL A 435 -11.21 11.31 -8.92
C VAL A 435 -11.24 12.73 -9.53
N GLY A 436 -10.08 13.27 -9.90
CA GLY A 436 -9.96 14.63 -10.42
C GLY A 436 -10.28 14.82 -11.91
N ASN A 437 -10.33 13.75 -12.72
CA ASN A 437 -10.46 13.86 -14.17
C ASN A 437 -11.58 12.98 -14.78
N SER A 438 -12.24 12.14 -13.98
CA SER A 438 -13.35 11.29 -14.40
C SER A 438 -14.38 11.18 -13.29
N VAL A 439 -15.68 11.20 -13.64
CA VAL A 439 -16.79 10.97 -12.69
C VAL A 439 -17.09 9.48 -12.55
N GLY A 440 -16.91 8.70 -13.63
CA GLY A 440 -17.20 7.26 -13.62
C GLY A 440 -16.27 6.49 -12.69
N CYS A 441 -14.99 6.87 -12.65
CA CYS A 441 -13.99 6.19 -11.84
C CYS A 441 -14.23 6.30 -10.32
N PRO A 442 -14.41 7.50 -9.71
CA PRO A 442 -14.74 7.61 -8.29
C PRO A 442 -16.07 6.94 -7.94
N LEU A 443 -17.07 6.99 -8.82
CA LEU A 443 -18.35 6.32 -8.59
C LEU A 443 -18.19 4.79 -8.56
N GLN A 444 -17.45 4.22 -9.51
CA GLN A 444 -17.16 2.79 -9.53
C GLN A 444 -16.34 2.39 -8.30
N GLY A 445 -15.28 3.13 -7.98
CA GLY A 445 -14.44 2.87 -6.81
C GLY A 445 -15.22 2.94 -5.49
N PHE A 446 -16.13 3.90 -5.36
CA PHE A 446 -17.04 4.00 -4.23
C PHE A 446 -17.93 2.75 -4.13
N LEU A 447 -18.64 2.39 -5.20
CA LEU A 447 -19.58 1.26 -5.19
C LEU A 447 -18.86 -0.06 -4.90
N VAL A 448 -17.72 -0.30 -5.56
CA VAL A 448 -16.94 -1.53 -5.36
C VAL A 448 -16.43 -1.60 -3.92
N SER A 449 -15.84 -0.52 -3.39
CA SER A 449 -15.34 -0.50 -2.00
C SER A 449 -16.47 -0.63 -0.98
N PHE A 450 -17.57 0.09 -1.17
CA PHE A 450 -18.72 0.09 -0.25
C PHE A 450 -19.34 -1.29 -0.18
N PHE A 451 -19.67 -1.88 -1.34
CA PHE A 451 -20.33 -3.18 -1.35
C PHE A 451 -19.39 -4.33 -0.99
N ALA A 452 -18.08 -4.21 -1.23
CA ALA A 452 -17.11 -5.18 -0.69
C ALA A 452 -17.13 -5.20 0.84
N ASN A 453 -17.06 -4.02 1.48
CA ASN A 453 -17.15 -3.91 2.94
C ASN A 453 -18.53 -4.35 3.47
N TYR A 454 -19.60 -4.03 2.75
CA TYR A 454 -20.97 -4.38 3.12
C TYR A 454 -21.18 -5.90 3.11
N VAL A 455 -20.76 -6.57 2.03
CA VAL A 455 -20.82 -8.03 1.91
C VAL A 455 -19.97 -8.70 2.98
N ASN A 456 -18.75 -8.20 3.21
CA ASN A 456 -17.88 -8.69 4.27
C ASN A 456 -18.50 -8.54 5.68
N CYS A 457 -19.18 -7.42 5.93
CA CYS A 457 -19.87 -7.18 7.20
C CYS A 457 -21.03 -8.15 7.41
N TRP A 458 -21.89 -8.33 6.40
CA TRP A 458 -23.03 -9.25 6.50
C TRP A 458 -22.60 -10.71 6.64
N VAL A 459 -21.56 -11.16 5.93
CA VAL A 459 -21.07 -12.54 6.11
C VAL A 459 -20.47 -12.74 7.50
N SER A 460 -19.69 -11.79 8.02
CA SER A 460 -19.14 -11.89 9.38
C SER A 460 -20.24 -11.87 10.44
N LEU A 461 -21.25 -11.00 10.32
CA LEU A 461 -22.41 -10.99 11.22
C LEU A 461 -23.21 -12.29 11.15
N PHE A 462 -23.37 -12.86 9.96
CA PHE A 462 -24.01 -14.17 9.82
C PHE A 462 -23.22 -15.27 10.53
N MET A 463 -21.88 -15.28 10.45
CA MET A 463 -21.05 -16.24 11.17
C MET A 463 -21.14 -16.06 12.68
N VAL A 464 -21.18 -14.82 13.16
CA VAL A 464 -21.46 -14.53 14.58
C VAL A 464 -22.83 -15.06 14.99
N ASN A 465 -23.85 -14.89 14.13
CA ASN A 465 -25.20 -15.38 14.40
C ASN A 465 -25.20 -16.90 14.55
N LEU A 466 -24.57 -17.60 13.61
CA LEU A 466 -24.47 -19.06 13.65
C LEU A 466 -23.80 -19.53 14.94
N ASN A 467 -22.69 -18.89 15.35
CA ASN A 467 -22.04 -19.23 16.60
C ASN A 467 -22.96 -18.99 17.82
N LEU A 468 -23.65 -17.85 17.87
CA LEU A 468 -24.57 -17.53 18.97
C LEU A 468 -25.74 -18.51 19.03
N THR A 469 -26.36 -18.85 17.91
CA THR A 469 -27.48 -19.79 17.88
C THR A 469 -27.04 -21.23 18.16
N ILE A 470 -25.93 -21.69 17.58
CA ILE A 470 -25.47 -23.08 17.69
C ILE A 470 -24.78 -23.34 19.03
N VAL A 471 -23.78 -22.53 19.37
CA VAL A 471 -22.92 -22.76 20.54
C VAL A 471 -23.57 -22.19 21.79
N TRP A 472 -24.11 -20.96 21.71
CA TRP A 472 -24.65 -20.26 22.88
C TRP A 472 -26.16 -20.38 23.04
N ARG A 473 -26.88 -20.87 22.02
CA ARG A 473 -28.35 -20.96 21.98
C ARG A 473 -29.04 -19.62 22.27
N LYS A 474 -28.49 -18.53 21.71
CA LYS A 474 -29.04 -17.18 21.85
C LYS A 474 -29.38 -16.61 20.48
N ASP A 475 -30.60 -16.09 20.33
CA ASP A 475 -31.07 -15.44 19.11
C ASP A 475 -30.98 -13.90 19.23
N TRP A 476 -29.77 -13.39 19.46
CA TRP A 476 -29.55 -11.98 19.81
C TRP A 476 -29.86 -11.00 18.67
N PHE A 477 -29.72 -11.42 17.41
CA PHE A 477 -29.90 -10.55 16.24
C PHE A 477 -31.36 -10.39 15.78
N SER A 478 -32.26 -11.30 16.17
CA SER A 478 -33.64 -11.32 15.65
C SER A 478 -34.41 -10.02 15.95
N GLU A 479 -34.14 -9.38 17.09
CA GLU A 479 -34.80 -8.16 17.55
C GLU A 479 -34.04 -6.87 17.17
N ARG A 480 -32.80 -6.97 16.65
CA ARG A 480 -31.88 -5.83 16.50
C ARG A 480 -31.53 -5.49 15.05
N TYR A 481 -32.36 -5.89 14.08
CA TYR A 481 -32.04 -5.69 12.66
C TYR A 481 -31.76 -4.25 12.27
N VAL A 482 -32.52 -3.29 12.80
CA VAL A 482 -32.30 -1.87 12.51
C VAL A 482 -30.89 -1.44 12.92
N LEU A 483 -30.43 -1.87 14.10
CA LEU A 483 -29.08 -1.57 14.58
C LEU A 483 -28.01 -2.23 13.70
N LEU A 484 -28.24 -3.47 13.26
CA LEU A 484 -27.31 -4.18 12.36
C LEU A 484 -27.22 -3.53 10.98
N HIS A 485 -28.33 -3.03 10.45
CA HIS A 485 -28.36 -2.24 9.21
C HIS A 485 -27.59 -0.94 9.34
N LEU A 486 -27.82 -0.18 10.41
CA LEU A 486 -27.09 1.06 10.64
C LEU A 486 -25.59 0.79 10.80
N PHE A 487 -25.22 -0.23 11.57
CA PHE A 487 -23.82 -0.63 11.75
C PHE A 487 -23.16 -1.03 10.42
N THR A 488 -23.77 -1.95 9.66
CA THR A 488 -23.23 -2.43 8.37
C THR A 488 -23.10 -1.29 7.36
N PHE A 489 -24.10 -0.41 7.29
CA PHE A 489 -24.09 0.74 6.39
C PHE A 489 -22.98 1.73 6.75
N ILE A 490 -22.91 2.16 8.01
CA ILE A 490 -21.89 3.12 8.47
C ILE A 490 -20.49 2.53 8.31
N TRP A 491 -20.29 1.27 8.71
CA TRP A 491 -19.00 0.58 8.57
C TRP A 491 -18.51 0.51 7.13
N SER A 492 -19.45 0.35 6.19
CA SER A 492 -19.13 0.27 4.76
C SER A 492 -18.98 1.65 4.12
N ALA A 493 -19.77 2.63 4.54
CA ALA A 493 -19.79 3.99 3.99
C ALA A 493 -18.53 4.77 4.36
N VAL A 494 -18.14 4.79 5.63
CA VAL A 494 -17.02 5.60 6.12
C VAL A 494 -15.71 5.37 5.35
N PRO A 495 -15.20 4.12 5.20
CA PRO A 495 -13.97 3.89 4.46
C PRO A 495 -14.07 4.21 2.97
N SER A 496 -15.22 3.94 2.34
CA SER A 496 -15.43 4.25 0.92
C SER A 496 -15.56 5.74 0.65
N ILE A 497 -16.20 6.50 1.55
CA ILE A 497 -16.24 7.97 1.50
C ILE A 497 -14.83 8.52 1.68
N TYR A 498 -14.05 7.99 2.65
CA TYR A 498 -12.65 8.38 2.85
C TYR A 498 -11.83 8.22 1.58
N LEU A 499 -11.90 7.08 0.89
CA LEU A 499 -11.17 6.84 -0.36
C LEU A 499 -11.49 7.87 -1.44
N VAL A 500 -12.77 8.22 -1.63
CA VAL A 500 -13.16 9.21 -2.63
C VAL A 500 -12.73 10.61 -2.20
N ALA A 501 -12.98 10.97 -0.94
CA ALA A 501 -12.67 12.29 -0.39
C ALA A 501 -11.16 12.59 -0.34
N SER A 502 -10.32 11.55 -0.18
CA SER A 502 -8.86 11.69 -0.20
C SER A 502 -8.25 11.68 -1.61
N ASN A 503 -9.07 11.68 -2.67
CA ASN A 503 -8.63 11.43 -4.05
C ASN A 503 -7.87 10.10 -4.22
N GLY A 504 -8.11 9.14 -3.32
CA GLY A 504 -7.39 7.87 -3.25
C GLY A 504 -7.94 6.79 -4.17
N VAL A 505 -8.79 7.13 -5.15
CA VAL A 505 -9.33 6.20 -6.13
C VAL A 505 -8.63 6.40 -7.47
N SER A 506 -8.04 5.32 -7.99
CA SER A 506 -7.39 5.26 -9.30
C SER A 506 -7.81 4.00 -10.05
N ASN A 507 -7.59 4.00 -11.36
CA ASN A 507 -7.66 2.78 -12.14
C ASN A 507 -6.59 1.78 -11.66
N ILE A 508 -6.98 0.53 -11.40
CA ILE A 508 -6.05 -0.58 -11.14
C ILE A 508 -6.06 -1.62 -12.26
N GLY A 509 -6.59 -1.26 -13.43
CA GLY A 509 -6.56 -2.06 -14.64
C GLY A 509 -7.92 -2.45 -15.17
N HIS A 510 -8.72 -3.09 -14.34
CA HIS A 510 -10.08 -3.51 -14.71
C HIS A 510 -11.14 -2.69 -13.99
N VAL A 511 -10.90 -2.29 -12.75
CA VAL A 511 -11.85 -1.49 -11.99
C VAL A 511 -11.15 -0.26 -11.45
N CYS A 512 -11.88 0.83 -11.28
CA CYS A 512 -11.44 1.89 -10.40
C CYS A 512 -11.56 1.43 -8.95
N PHE A 513 -10.47 1.57 -8.20
CA PHE A 513 -10.35 1.11 -6.84
C PHE A 513 -9.42 2.02 -6.03
N GLY A 514 -9.21 1.72 -4.75
CA GLY A 514 -8.22 2.43 -3.95
C GLY A 514 -6.82 2.30 -4.57
N ASP A 515 -6.09 3.42 -4.72
CA ASP A 515 -4.68 3.39 -5.10
C ASP A 515 -3.83 2.67 -4.03
N MET A 516 -2.57 2.37 -4.31
CA MET A 516 -1.76 1.58 -3.38
C MET A 516 -1.54 2.28 -2.03
N ASP A 517 -1.52 3.61 -1.99
CA ASP A 517 -1.26 4.39 -0.78
C ASP A 517 -2.51 4.45 0.13
N HIS A 518 -3.70 4.48 -0.47
CA HIS A 518 -4.98 4.61 0.22
C HIS A 518 -5.70 3.27 0.43
N SER A 519 -5.50 2.28 -0.44
CA SER A 519 -6.17 0.97 -0.38
C SER A 519 -5.92 0.24 0.93
N GLY A 520 -4.74 0.42 1.51
CA GLY A 520 -4.40 -0.14 2.81
C GLY A 520 -5.38 0.29 3.91
N VAL A 521 -5.50 1.61 4.12
CA VAL A 521 -6.35 2.17 5.18
C VAL A 521 -7.82 2.15 4.79
N GLY A 522 -8.15 2.46 3.53
CA GLY A 522 -9.51 2.65 3.06
C GLY A 522 -10.22 1.36 2.58
N VAL A 523 -9.51 0.26 2.36
CA VAL A 523 -10.14 -1.01 1.95
C VAL A 523 -9.68 -2.15 2.83
N LEU A 524 -8.37 -2.44 2.85
CA LEU A 524 -7.85 -3.66 3.46
C LEU A 524 -8.10 -3.66 4.96
N LEU A 525 -7.74 -2.60 5.67
CA LEU A 525 -7.89 -2.51 7.13
C LEU A 525 -9.36 -2.72 7.58
N PRO A 526 -10.38 -2.03 7.03
CA PRO A 526 -11.79 -2.31 7.32
C PRO A 526 -12.21 -3.76 7.05
N LEU A 527 -11.75 -4.34 5.94
CA LEU A 527 -12.03 -5.74 5.61
C LEU A 527 -11.41 -6.69 6.63
N ALA A 528 -10.17 -6.46 7.05
CA ALA A 528 -9.49 -7.24 8.07
C ALA A 528 -10.19 -7.16 9.42
N LEU A 529 -10.51 -5.95 9.88
CA LEU A 529 -11.06 -5.71 11.21
C LEU A 529 -12.37 -6.45 11.46
N ILE A 530 -13.20 -6.64 10.44
CA ILE A 530 -14.45 -7.42 10.53
C ILE A 530 -14.31 -8.85 10.02
N GLY A 531 -13.52 -9.05 8.96
CA GLY A 531 -13.35 -10.37 8.34
C GLY A 531 -12.64 -11.35 9.26
N TRP A 532 -11.55 -10.92 9.93
CA TRP A 532 -10.77 -11.80 10.81
C TRP A 532 -11.56 -12.31 12.02
N PRO A 533 -12.25 -11.47 12.80
CA PRO A 533 -13.12 -11.97 13.86
C PRO A 533 -14.19 -12.92 13.34
N GLY A 534 -14.79 -12.64 12.19
CA GLY A 534 -15.75 -13.54 11.54
C GLY A 534 -15.14 -14.92 11.25
N CYS A 535 -13.96 -14.97 10.63
CA CYS A 535 -13.22 -16.20 10.36
C CYS A 535 -12.86 -16.96 11.65
N LEU A 536 -12.37 -16.27 12.69
CA LEU A 536 -12.02 -16.87 13.97
C LEU A 536 -13.25 -17.47 14.67
N ILE A 537 -14.38 -16.77 14.66
CA ILE A 537 -15.64 -17.26 15.22
C ILE A 537 -16.13 -18.48 14.44
N THR A 538 -16.02 -18.50 13.11
CA THR A 538 -16.34 -19.68 12.30
C THR A 538 -15.47 -20.87 12.68
N LEU A 539 -14.15 -20.67 12.85
CA LEU A 539 -13.24 -21.71 13.29
C LEU A 539 -13.63 -22.28 14.67
N VAL A 540 -13.93 -21.40 15.63
CA VAL A 540 -14.41 -21.79 16.98
C VAL A 540 -15.71 -22.58 16.89
N THR A 541 -16.65 -22.14 16.05
CA THR A 541 -17.94 -22.82 15.84
C THR A 541 -17.71 -24.23 15.31
N VAL A 542 -16.86 -24.38 14.29
CA VAL A 542 -16.50 -25.67 13.70
C VAL A 542 -15.82 -26.60 14.72
N LEU A 543 -14.82 -26.10 15.44
CA LEU A 543 -14.12 -26.88 16.47
C LEU A 543 -15.08 -27.36 17.56
N THR A 544 -16.02 -26.50 17.96
CA THR A 544 -17.03 -26.84 18.95
C THR A 544 -17.99 -27.90 18.42
N LEU A 545 -18.44 -27.80 17.16
CA LEU A 545 -19.26 -28.82 16.51
C LEU A 545 -18.54 -30.17 16.43
N ILE A 546 -17.26 -30.18 16.04
CA ILE A 546 -16.43 -31.38 16.01
C ILE A 546 -16.34 -31.98 17.42
N ARG A 547 -16.07 -31.16 18.45
CA ARG A 547 -16.01 -31.61 19.84
C ARG A 547 -17.34 -32.20 20.31
N MET A 548 -18.47 -31.59 19.97
CA MET A 548 -19.80 -32.13 20.28
C MET A 548 -20.05 -33.48 19.61
N LEU A 549 -19.54 -33.68 18.39
CA LEU A 549 -19.66 -34.94 17.65
C LEU A 549 -18.76 -36.04 18.18
N LEU A 550 -17.54 -35.71 18.59
CA LEU A 550 -16.60 -36.64 19.19
C LEU A 550 -16.98 -37.04 20.61
N SER A 551 -17.61 -36.12 21.37
CA SER A 551 -18.06 -36.36 22.75
C SER A 551 -19.37 -37.15 22.82
N ALA A 552 -20.06 -37.36 21.71
CA ALA A 552 -21.26 -38.18 21.69
C ALA A 552 -20.87 -39.63 22.00
N PRO A 553 -21.33 -40.22 23.13
CA PRO A 553 -20.88 -41.54 23.56
C PRO A 553 -21.10 -42.53 22.45
N SER A 554 -20.01 -43.21 22.04
CA SER A 554 -20.09 -44.33 21.12
C SER A 554 -20.93 -45.38 21.83
N THR A 555 -22.22 -45.47 21.47
CA THR A 555 -23.00 -46.66 21.78
C THR A 555 -22.33 -47.78 21.01
N GLY A 556 -21.34 -48.42 21.64
CA GLY A 556 -20.77 -49.66 21.16
C GLY A 556 -21.90 -50.63 20.87
N PRO A 557 -21.72 -51.59 19.95
CA PRO A 557 -22.70 -52.64 19.78
C PRO A 557 -22.89 -53.30 21.14
N SER A 558 -24.00 -53.00 21.81
CA SER A 558 -24.48 -53.82 22.92
C SER A 558 -24.62 -55.20 22.32
N GLN A 559 -23.66 -56.07 22.62
CA GLN A 559 -23.80 -57.50 22.44
C GLN A 559 -25.00 -57.91 23.29
N SER A 560 -26.19 -57.91 22.69
CA SER A 560 -27.34 -58.64 23.18
C SER A 560 -27.10 -60.11 22.85
N SER A 561 -26.15 -60.73 23.56
CA SER A 561 -26.05 -62.17 23.66
C SER A 561 -27.12 -62.65 24.64
N THR A 562 -28.37 -62.78 24.20
CA THR A 562 -29.26 -63.78 24.82
C THR A 562 -30.44 -64.16 23.92
N ALA A 563 -30.38 -65.42 23.50
CA ALA A 563 -31.46 -66.39 23.39
C ALA A 563 -32.71 -66.06 22.53
N ALA A 564 -32.73 -66.76 21.40
CA ALA A 564 -33.89 -67.41 20.79
C ALA A 564 -35.23 -67.32 21.55
N SER A 565 -36.23 -66.72 20.91
CA SER A 565 -37.61 -67.18 21.04
C SER A 565 -38.28 -67.11 19.68
N LYS A 566 -38.42 -68.28 19.06
CA LYS A 566 -39.34 -68.56 17.96
C LYS A 566 -40.77 -68.25 18.45
N ASN A 567 -41.55 -67.49 17.68
CA ASN A 567 -42.89 -67.90 17.20
C ASN A 567 -43.74 -66.72 16.68
N SER A 568 -44.54 -67.08 15.67
CA SER A 568 -45.80 -66.48 15.21
C SER A 568 -45.69 -65.22 14.34
N ALA A 569 -45.85 -65.33 13.02
CA ALA A 569 -47.05 -65.65 12.24
C ALA A 569 -47.94 -64.42 11.95
N ALA A 570 -48.00 -64.11 10.66
CA ALA A 570 -49.06 -63.49 9.86
C ALA A 570 -50.23 -62.78 10.58
N SER A 571 -50.43 -61.52 10.22
CA SER A 571 -51.78 -61.07 9.83
C SER A 571 -51.69 -59.90 8.85
N LYS A 572 -52.20 -60.15 7.64
CA LYS A 572 -52.56 -59.16 6.63
C LYS A 572 -53.89 -58.52 7.06
N THR A 573 -54.03 -57.20 6.99
CA THR A 573 -55.33 -56.60 6.65
C THR A 573 -55.14 -55.27 5.95
N ALA A 574 -55.67 -55.20 4.74
CA ALA A 574 -55.85 -54.00 3.94
C ALA A 574 -57.21 -53.36 4.26
N GLY A 575 -57.32 -52.04 4.13
CA GLY A 575 -58.59 -51.32 4.21
C GLY A 575 -58.40 -49.80 4.16
N PRO A 576 -58.90 -49.09 3.13
CA PRO A 576 -58.76 -47.65 2.95
C PRO A 576 -59.96 -46.89 3.54
N SER A 577 -59.78 -45.65 4.00
CA SER A 577 -60.90 -44.70 4.09
C SER A 577 -60.47 -43.23 4.16
N MET A 578 -61.39 -42.42 3.63
CA MET A 578 -61.38 -41.02 3.25
C MET A 578 -61.15 -39.98 4.36
N SER A 579 -60.61 -38.85 3.90
CA SER A 579 -60.98 -37.45 4.20
C SER A 579 -61.75 -37.17 5.49
N GLN A 580 -61.14 -36.36 6.35
CA GLN A 580 -61.82 -35.27 7.04
C GLN A 580 -60.83 -34.16 7.41
N ALA A 581 -61.16 -32.94 7.01
CA ALA A 581 -60.46 -31.71 7.32
C ALA A 581 -60.68 -31.31 8.79
N PRO A 582 -59.70 -30.67 9.47
CA PRO A 582 -59.96 -30.03 10.75
C PRO A 582 -60.31 -28.54 10.56
N LYS A 583 -61.51 -28.18 11.02
CA LYS A 583 -61.91 -26.82 11.38
C LYS A 583 -60.93 -26.23 12.40
N MET A 584 -60.47 -25.00 12.15
CA MET A 584 -59.88 -24.15 13.19
C MET A 584 -60.98 -23.56 14.08
N PRO A 585 -60.77 -23.46 15.40
CA PRO A 585 -61.50 -22.52 16.23
C PRO A 585 -60.74 -21.18 16.32
N SER A 586 -61.50 -20.13 16.03
CA SER A 586 -61.28 -18.75 16.41
C SER A 586 -61.00 -18.64 17.92
N VAL A 587 -59.90 -17.97 18.30
CA VAL A 587 -59.62 -17.56 19.67
C VAL A 587 -59.47 -16.04 19.68
N ARG A 588 -60.47 -15.38 20.26
CA ARG A 588 -60.53 -13.97 20.63
C ARG A 588 -60.90 -13.94 22.12
N GLY A 589 -60.11 -13.26 22.95
CA GLY A 589 -60.50 -13.01 24.34
C GLY A 589 -59.33 -12.81 25.30
N ASN A 590 -59.00 -11.53 25.51
CA ASN A 590 -58.49 -10.80 26.69
C ASN A 590 -57.66 -11.46 27.83
N PRO A 591 -56.76 -10.66 28.45
CA PRO A 591 -56.06 -11.01 29.68
C PRO A 591 -56.80 -10.44 30.92
N GLU A 592 -57.02 -11.28 31.92
CA GLU A 592 -57.27 -10.90 33.33
C GLU A 592 -56.66 -12.02 34.17
N ALA A 593 -55.59 -11.71 34.90
CA ALA A 593 -55.59 -11.39 36.33
C ALA A 593 -55.35 -12.66 37.16
N ASP A 594 -54.13 -12.70 37.70
CA ASP A 594 -53.49 -13.75 38.46
C ASP A 594 -53.81 -13.55 39.94
N GLU A 595 -54.42 -14.55 40.59
CA GLU A 595 -54.54 -14.57 42.06
C GLU A 595 -54.68 -16.01 42.58
N GLY A 596 -53.90 -16.36 43.61
CA GLY A 596 -54.41 -17.17 44.73
C GLY A 596 -54.14 -18.68 44.76
N GLN A 597 -52.92 -19.05 45.14
CA GLN A 597 -52.53 -19.90 46.29
C GLN A 597 -53.48 -21.00 46.90
N LYS A 598 -52.83 -22.12 47.32
CA LYS A 598 -53.21 -23.20 48.30
C LYS A 598 -54.10 -24.34 47.78
N SER A 599 -54.03 -25.59 48.24
CA SER A 599 -53.11 -26.39 49.09
C SER A 599 -53.62 -27.85 49.12
N ASN A 600 -52.68 -28.80 49.32
CA ASN A 600 -52.78 -30.06 50.09
C ASN A 600 -53.77 -31.20 49.76
N GLY A 601 -53.22 -32.43 49.89
CA GLY A 601 -53.92 -33.70 50.15
C GLY A 601 -53.39 -34.87 49.30
N SER A 602 -52.24 -35.49 49.60
CA SER A 602 -52.03 -36.65 50.48
C SER A 602 -53.04 -37.80 50.31
N VAL A 603 -52.63 -38.92 49.69
CA VAL A 603 -52.89 -40.31 50.17
C VAL A 603 -51.76 -41.23 49.68
N ASN A 604 -51.15 -41.95 50.62
CA ASN A 604 -50.20 -43.05 50.41
C ASN A 604 -50.92 -44.35 50.03
N GLU A 605 -50.34 -45.15 49.13
CA GLU A 605 -50.60 -46.58 49.04
C GLU A 605 -49.29 -47.34 48.74
N PRO A 606 -48.92 -48.39 49.50
CA PRO A 606 -47.71 -49.17 49.28
C PRO A 606 -48.03 -50.52 48.62
N GLY A 607 -47.45 -50.83 47.45
CA GLY A 607 -47.38 -52.22 47.00
C GLY A 607 -47.26 -52.48 45.51
N LYS A 608 -46.04 -52.48 44.97
CA LYS A 608 -45.56 -53.45 43.96
C LYS A 608 -44.09 -53.20 43.58
N LYS A 609 -43.17 -53.82 44.33
CA LYS A 609 -41.75 -53.91 43.95
C LYS A 609 -41.50 -55.18 43.12
N SER A 610 -41.80 -55.16 41.82
CA SER A 610 -41.26 -56.15 40.87
C SER A 610 -41.34 -55.77 39.38
N GLY A 611 -41.51 -54.49 39.02
CA GLY A 611 -41.66 -54.06 37.61
C GLY A 611 -40.72 -52.97 37.10
N ILE A 612 -39.82 -52.42 37.93
CA ILE A 612 -39.10 -51.18 37.59
C ILE A 612 -37.86 -51.41 36.70
N LYS A 613 -37.27 -52.61 36.70
CA LYS A 613 -36.07 -52.88 35.87
C LYS A 613 -36.35 -53.02 34.37
N SER A 614 -37.59 -53.30 33.95
CA SER A 614 -37.97 -53.46 32.53
C SER A 614 -38.36 -52.13 31.85
N ALA A 615 -39.02 -51.22 32.58
CA ALA A 615 -39.40 -49.91 32.04
C ALA A 615 -38.19 -48.99 31.77
N VAL A 616 -37.13 -49.11 32.59
CA VAL A 616 -35.88 -48.34 32.40
C VAL A 616 -35.12 -48.81 31.16
N ALA A 617 -35.11 -50.12 30.86
CA ALA A 617 -34.50 -50.67 29.65
C ALA A 617 -35.22 -50.26 28.35
N GLY A 618 -36.55 -50.06 28.41
CA GLY A 618 -37.33 -49.54 27.27
C GLY A 618 -37.05 -48.06 26.98
N GLN A 619 -36.83 -47.24 28.00
CA GLN A 619 -36.47 -45.83 27.83
C GLN A 619 -35.05 -45.63 27.31
N THR A 620 -34.08 -46.42 27.79
CA THR A 620 -32.68 -46.33 27.32
C THR A 620 -32.56 -46.66 25.83
N ASN A 621 -33.30 -47.65 25.33
CA ASN A 621 -33.32 -48.00 23.90
C ASN A 621 -33.93 -46.88 23.03
N LYS A 622 -35.00 -46.21 23.48
CA LYS A 622 -35.59 -45.06 22.75
C LYS A 622 -34.63 -43.87 22.73
N ILE A 623 -33.90 -43.62 23.81
CA ILE A 623 -32.88 -42.56 23.88
C ILE A 623 -31.70 -42.90 22.95
N ALA A 624 -31.23 -44.14 22.95
CA ALA A 624 -30.16 -44.60 22.06
C ALA A 624 -30.54 -44.49 20.58
N GLN A 625 -31.78 -44.83 20.20
CA GLN A 625 -32.27 -44.65 18.83
C GLN A 625 -32.38 -43.17 18.43
N ARG A 626 -32.86 -42.29 19.33
CA ARG A 626 -32.90 -40.84 19.08
C ARG A 626 -31.49 -40.28 18.91
N LEU A 627 -30.53 -40.72 19.71
CA LEU A 627 -29.12 -40.34 19.61
C LEU A 627 -28.48 -40.83 18.30
N LYS A 628 -28.72 -42.07 17.87
CA LYS A 628 -28.24 -42.57 16.57
C LYS A 628 -28.83 -41.76 15.41
N LYS A 629 -30.14 -41.52 15.41
CA LYS A 629 -30.81 -40.72 14.37
C LYS A 629 -30.28 -39.28 14.34
N HIS A 630 -30.01 -38.69 15.51
CA HIS A 630 -29.41 -37.37 15.63
C HIS A 630 -27.96 -37.36 15.12
N ARG A 631 -27.14 -38.35 15.48
CA ARG A 631 -25.76 -38.50 15.00
C ARG A 631 -25.69 -38.63 13.49
N GLN A 632 -26.58 -39.43 12.90
CA GLN A 632 -26.62 -39.66 11.45
C GLN A 632 -27.06 -38.40 10.70
N LYS A 633 -28.06 -37.67 11.22
CA LYS A 633 -28.41 -36.34 10.70
C LYS A 633 -27.24 -35.36 10.77
N MET A 634 -26.51 -35.33 11.89
CA MET A 634 -25.35 -34.45 12.03
C MET A 634 -24.21 -34.84 11.09
N TRP A 635 -23.98 -36.14 10.88
CA TRP A 635 -22.97 -36.63 9.95
C TRP A 635 -23.32 -36.30 8.50
N ASP A 636 -24.59 -36.43 8.11
CA ASP A 636 -25.07 -36.00 6.81
C ASP A 636 -24.94 -34.49 6.62
N ILE A 637 -25.19 -33.68 7.65
CA ILE A 637 -24.94 -32.23 7.61
C ILE A 637 -23.46 -31.96 7.41
N LEU A 638 -22.57 -32.67 8.11
CA LEU A 638 -21.13 -32.46 8.01
C LEU A 638 -20.58 -32.90 6.64
N ILE A 639 -21.07 -34.02 6.09
CA ILE A 639 -20.78 -34.48 4.72
C ILE A 639 -21.37 -33.51 3.66
N LYS A 640 -22.46 -32.80 3.96
CA LYS A 640 -22.94 -31.75 3.06
C LYS A 640 -22.15 -30.45 3.20
N SER A 641 -21.63 -30.17 4.39
CA SER A 641 -20.91 -28.93 4.70
C SER A 641 -19.38 -29.00 4.54
N TRP A 642 -18.76 -30.17 4.38
CA TRP A 642 -17.28 -30.27 4.30
C TRP A 642 -16.67 -29.47 3.16
N ARG A 643 -17.40 -29.34 2.03
CA ARG A 643 -16.96 -28.53 0.88
C ARG A 643 -16.81 -27.06 1.27
N SER A 644 -17.77 -26.53 2.02
CA SER A 644 -17.71 -25.16 2.54
C SER A 644 -16.56 -24.99 3.54
N LEU A 645 -16.32 -26.01 4.36
CA LEU A 645 -15.24 -26.01 5.35
C LEU A 645 -13.85 -26.04 4.71
N ALA A 646 -13.66 -26.88 3.68
CA ALA A 646 -12.42 -26.94 2.92
C ALA A 646 -12.12 -25.62 2.20
N ILE A 647 -13.13 -25.00 1.60
CA ILE A 647 -13.01 -23.67 0.99
C ILE A 647 -12.59 -22.63 2.03
N CYS A 648 -13.17 -22.64 3.23
CA CYS A 648 -12.77 -21.72 4.31
C CYS A 648 -11.29 -21.89 4.70
N VAL A 649 -10.79 -23.12 4.82
CA VAL A 649 -9.38 -23.38 5.17
C VAL A 649 -8.44 -22.87 4.07
N VAL A 650 -8.76 -23.13 2.80
CA VAL A 650 -7.99 -22.61 1.66
C VAL A 650 -7.98 -21.09 1.66
N PHE A 651 -9.13 -20.45 1.90
CA PHE A 651 -9.24 -19.00 1.99
C PHE A 651 -8.37 -18.42 3.11
N VAL A 652 -8.41 -19.01 4.32
CA VAL A 652 -7.58 -18.55 5.45
C VAL A 652 -6.10 -18.68 5.12
N GLY A 653 -5.68 -19.73 4.42
CA GLY A 653 -4.29 -19.90 3.97
C GLY A 653 -3.86 -18.81 2.99
N ILE A 654 -4.67 -18.55 1.94
CA ILE A 654 -4.36 -17.54 0.91
C ILE A 654 -4.35 -16.13 1.53
N PHE A 655 -5.37 -15.79 2.31
CA PHE A 655 -5.47 -14.48 2.94
C PHE A 655 -4.37 -14.28 4.00
N GLY A 656 -4.02 -15.30 4.77
CA GLY A 656 -2.95 -15.21 5.78
C GLY A 656 -1.61 -14.78 5.18
N ILE A 657 -1.25 -15.29 3.99
CA ILE A 657 -0.03 -14.92 3.27
C ILE A 657 -0.09 -13.47 2.77
N PHE A 658 -1.22 -13.07 2.19
CA PHE A 658 -1.44 -11.69 1.76
C PHE A 658 -1.27 -10.70 2.91
N TRP A 659 -1.80 -11.03 4.10
CA TRP A 659 -1.67 -10.21 5.30
C TRP A 659 -0.25 -10.15 5.87
N ALA A 660 0.54 -11.21 5.73
CA ALA A 660 1.96 -11.20 6.12
C ALA A 660 2.76 -10.21 5.26
N TRP A 661 2.50 -10.16 3.95
CA TRP A 661 3.08 -9.15 3.06
C TRP A 661 2.62 -7.74 3.45
N TYR A 662 1.31 -7.54 3.62
CA TYR A 662 0.76 -6.23 3.97
C TYR A 662 1.28 -5.73 5.33
N GLY A 663 1.46 -6.62 6.30
CA GLY A 663 2.11 -6.32 7.58
C GLY A 663 3.55 -5.83 7.41
N CYS A 664 4.31 -6.37 6.46
CA CYS A 664 5.64 -5.84 6.12
C CYS A 664 5.55 -4.40 5.63
N VAL A 665 4.63 -4.12 4.70
CA VAL A 665 4.44 -2.78 4.12
C VAL A 665 4.08 -1.76 5.22
N LEU A 666 3.18 -2.13 6.13
CA LEU A 666 2.78 -1.26 7.24
C LEU A 666 3.90 -0.92 8.23
N THR A 667 4.98 -1.70 8.28
CA THR A 667 6.14 -1.41 9.13
C THR A 667 7.08 -0.35 8.55
N GLY A 668 6.74 0.25 7.40
CA GLY A 668 7.57 1.28 6.74
C GLY A 668 8.87 0.72 6.16
N LYS A 669 8.99 -0.61 6.07
CA LYS A 669 10.12 -1.28 5.46
C LYS A 669 10.17 -0.96 3.97
N SER A 670 11.39 -0.87 3.44
CA SER A 670 11.59 -0.50 2.05
C SER A 670 10.98 -1.55 1.11
N ARG A 671 10.58 -1.13 -0.10
CA ARG A 671 10.03 -2.04 -1.13
C ARG A 671 10.94 -3.26 -1.35
N SER A 672 12.27 -3.09 -1.28
CA SER A 672 13.26 -4.17 -1.39
C SER A 672 13.30 -5.12 -0.18
N GLU A 673 12.95 -4.66 1.02
CA GLU A 673 12.88 -5.50 2.22
C GLU A 673 11.56 -6.27 2.32
N CYS A 674 10.48 -5.69 1.80
CA CYS A 674 9.22 -6.42 1.62
C CYS A 674 9.19 -7.22 0.32
N LEU A 675 10.17 -7.00 -0.58
CA LEU A 675 10.27 -7.69 -1.84
C LEU A 675 10.31 -9.19 -1.63
N PRO A 676 11.13 -9.83 -0.77
CA PRO A 676 11.18 -11.30 -0.65
C PRO A 676 9.85 -11.95 -0.25
N TYR A 677 8.96 -11.21 0.43
CA TYR A 677 7.59 -11.66 0.74
C TYR A 677 6.65 -11.55 -0.48
N SER A 678 6.98 -10.68 -1.43
CA SER A 678 6.26 -10.46 -2.69
C SER A 678 7.01 -10.89 -3.94
N GLU A 679 8.29 -11.27 -3.94
CA GLU A 679 9.08 -11.57 -5.13
C GLU A 679 8.64 -12.89 -5.76
N PRO A 680 8.21 -13.91 -4.98
CA PRO A 680 7.47 -15.05 -5.53
C PRO A 680 6.05 -14.69 -6.00
N PHE A 681 5.55 -13.48 -5.68
CA PHE A 681 4.13 -13.10 -5.76
C PHE A 681 3.87 -11.65 -6.21
N ILE A 682 4.77 -10.95 -6.94
CA ILE A 682 4.37 -9.84 -7.80
C ILE A 682 3.45 -10.60 -8.71
N PRO A 683 2.12 -10.46 -8.54
CA PRO A 683 1.26 -11.55 -8.91
C PRO A 683 1.54 -11.77 -10.38
N ASN A 684 2.16 -12.93 -10.69
CA ASN A 684 2.19 -13.39 -12.06
C ASN A 684 0.74 -13.30 -12.51
N ALA A 685 0.49 -13.07 -13.80
CA ALA A 685 -0.87 -12.78 -14.27
C ALA A 685 -1.91 -13.68 -13.56
N LEU A 686 -1.58 -14.97 -13.39
CA LEU A 686 -2.26 -15.97 -12.57
C LEU A 686 -2.61 -15.58 -11.11
N GLY A 687 -1.68 -15.10 -10.28
CA GLY A 687 -1.98 -14.70 -8.89
C GLY A 687 -2.98 -13.55 -8.80
N TYR A 688 -2.88 -12.58 -9.72
CA TYR A 688 -3.82 -11.47 -9.84
C TYR A 688 -5.17 -11.98 -10.35
N VAL A 689 -5.16 -12.88 -11.34
CA VAL A 689 -6.36 -13.60 -11.82
C VAL A 689 -7.05 -14.28 -10.66
N ILE A 690 -6.33 -15.07 -9.86
CA ILE A 690 -6.89 -15.85 -8.74
C ILE A 690 -7.51 -14.91 -7.71
N ALA A 691 -6.82 -13.83 -7.32
CA ALA A 691 -7.35 -12.88 -6.36
C ALA A 691 -8.66 -12.25 -6.87
N LEU A 692 -8.69 -11.80 -8.12
CA LEU A 692 -9.90 -11.23 -8.72
C LEU A 692 -11.00 -12.28 -8.93
N TRP A 693 -10.66 -13.48 -9.37
CA TRP A 693 -11.60 -14.59 -9.54
C TRP A 693 -12.29 -14.95 -8.25
N VAL A 694 -11.51 -15.10 -7.18
CA VAL A 694 -12.03 -15.49 -5.87
C VAL A 694 -13.07 -14.48 -5.38
N VAL A 695 -12.80 -13.19 -5.55
CA VAL A 695 -13.78 -12.14 -5.24
C VAL A 695 -14.96 -12.21 -6.20
N SER A 696 -14.73 -12.32 -7.50
CA SER A 696 -15.76 -12.39 -8.54
C SER A 696 -16.65 -13.62 -8.46
N LEU A 697 -16.30 -14.68 -7.72
CA LEU A 697 -17.10 -15.90 -7.56
C LEU A 697 -18.07 -15.89 -6.37
N ILE A 698 -18.04 -14.85 -5.52
CA ILE A 698 -18.87 -14.78 -4.30
C ILE A 698 -20.36 -14.95 -4.62
N GLY A 699 -20.87 -14.25 -5.64
CA GLY A 699 -22.27 -14.38 -6.06
C GLY A 699 -22.64 -15.77 -6.60
N THR A 700 -21.72 -16.40 -7.36
CA THR A 700 -21.88 -17.78 -7.83
C THR A 700 -21.95 -18.76 -6.66
N PHE A 701 -21.06 -18.62 -5.66
CA PHE A 701 -21.11 -19.45 -4.46
C PHE A 701 -22.38 -19.20 -3.64
N SER A 702 -22.84 -17.95 -3.54
CA SER A 702 -24.14 -17.62 -2.92
C SER A 702 -25.28 -18.39 -3.57
N PHE A 703 -25.32 -18.42 -4.90
CA PHE A 703 -26.33 -19.17 -5.64
C PHE A 703 -26.22 -20.68 -5.41
N LEU A 704 -25.02 -21.24 -5.51
CA LEU A 704 -24.80 -22.68 -5.32
C LEU A 704 -25.18 -23.14 -3.90
N ILE A 705 -24.89 -22.33 -2.88
CA ILE A 705 -25.15 -22.69 -1.48
C ILE A 705 -26.62 -22.45 -1.12
N PHE A 706 -27.19 -21.30 -1.49
CA PHE A 706 -28.52 -20.89 -1.03
C PHE A 706 -29.58 -20.96 -2.14
N GLY A 707 -29.24 -20.48 -3.33
CA GLY A 707 -30.15 -20.39 -4.48
C GLY A 707 -30.65 -21.76 -4.97
N LEU A 708 -29.79 -22.78 -5.03
CA LEU A 708 -30.21 -24.12 -5.48
C LEU A 708 -31.37 -24.71 -4.65
N SER A 709 -31.41 -24.41 -3.35
CA SER A 709 -32.49 -24.86 -2.45
C SER A 709 -33.84 -24.19 -2.69
N MET A 710 -33.86 -23.14 -3.52
CA MET A 710 -35.04 -22.32 -3.85
C MET A 710 -35.54 -22.58 -5.27
N VAL A 711 -34.81 -23.36 -6.08
CA VAL A 711 -35.23 -23.69 -7.45
C VAL A 711 -36.56 -24.43 -7.45
N ASP A 712 -36.80 -25.30 -6.47
CA ASP A 712 -38.08 -26.01 -6.34
C ASP A 712 -39.23 -25.09 -5.93
N ASP A 713 -38.96 -24.07 -5.10
CA ASP A 713 -39.94 -23.04 -4.76
C ASP A 713 -40.34 -22.24 -6.02
N TRP A 714 -39.36 -21.94 -6.89
CA TRP A 714 -39.61 -21.30 -8.18
C TRP A 714 -40.41 -22.18 -9.13
N LYS A 715 -40.04 -23.47 -9.28
CA LYS A 715 -40.82 -24.43 -10.09
C LYS A 715 -42.26 -24.50 -9.63
N GLN A 716 -42.49 -24.58 -8.32
CA GLN A 716 -43.82 -24.55 -7.75
C GLN A 716 -44.57 -23.25 -8.07
N LEU A 717 -43.89 -22.09 -7.98
CA LEU A 717 -44.48 -20.79 -8.29
C LEU A 717 -44.93 -20.68 -9.74
N ILE A 718 -44.15 -21.21 -10.68
CA ILE A 718 -44.45 -21.17 -12.13
C ILE A 718 -45.25 -22.38 -12.62
N GLY A 719 -45.67 -23.27 -11.73
CA GLY A 719 -46.47 -24.45 -12.07
C GLY A 719 -45.72 -25.56 -12.82
N LEU A 720 -44.38 -25.53 -12.84
CA LEU A 720 -43.58 -26.65 -13.34
C LEU A 720 -43.51 -27.74 -12.27
N LYS A 721 -43.96 -28.95 -12.61
CA LYS A 721 -43.85 -30.13 -11.75
C LYS A 721 -42.53 -30.87 -11.96
#